data_AF-A0A355GJX8-F1
#
_entry.id   AF-A0A355GJX8-F1
#
_cell.length_a   1.000
_cell.length_b   1.000
_cell.length_c   1.000
_cell.angle_alpha   90.00
_cell.angle_beta   90.00
_cell.angle_gamma   90.00
#
_symmetry.space_group_name_H-M   'P 1'
#
loop_
_entity.id
_entity.type
_entity.pdbx_description
1 polymer ?
#
loop_
_entity_poly.entity_id
_entity_poly.type
_entity_poly.pdbx_seq_one_letter_code
_entity_poly.pdbx_strand_id
1 'polypeptide(L)'
;MKLLTTENFRHLKANWPQLLLLGMLVLLSLRLIVVVSSSPAGWRSFRNDWKVQILRLFDQPTSIGEETPAVQAEYWLDQINRIPSAQTDPQVALGAAWMLSNPQYGFLKRNIKSNQDLQERSKEIVFTYDQSQAEYRSICRAACLEQAAIATRLAPEDVDFWRQRALLLFAVREKSEREPYPEDWLQVLEDGAAHDPENALYDYLVALQYYQQSAEPEWDEEHRLTLKITNPQIYAQAEQRLQAGLKKPILDVGTITWTATLAFLKQTTLPLENQIKAAEERNASSPALSFVAQLSRWLLYACKSDLRQQKYDTVIKNADRELRIAEQLTGKQNFYEQTFFKFSFRTSGLGQLFKVLQLHPESFKPAEREELKQDLQQAWLQRNIFREAVDRYQKQKDEQPAVEVSPAVVLIDPSQRFIIYLLPLSLLLMLAGSLTGQPADNTAPRPGWWRTLFAWFTGVSLSLFIWGVIPADVLSKQLGNGLLLGLCWLSLILVLTVSLWLIRRQNNLSWWQLISLLLVLAVPVLLYFQFTSLLAFVEQNWIHASLALLIPVSLLLVVIYGVAVFIVIRFLRSSEQSARRKLTACGLVFLVTLLTVPTGAEVLRATLNPTELQTWFGREISVADADLSQALAAWIKQSQKQLPTWIWIYPQWTARHGEGFAVLLSLSILLIWSLLRWSRSPNDQQPGSADDSSRPSNWRAGVRLLRRSSLIALLVVTMVYLAALPSLIKAENRDHRKRYQALSDPFAPLQQVDQIKAEIKNDR
;
A
#
# COMPACT_ATOMS: atom_id res chain seq x y z
N MET A 1 25.77 -57.55 -14.94
CA MET A 1 24.37 -57.19 -14.62
C MET A 1 24.07 -57.72 -13.22
N LYS A 2 24.38 -56.95 -12.16
CA LYS A 2 24.17 -57.38 -10.76
C LYS A 2 22.68 -57.27 -10.43
N LEU A 3 22.04 -58.40 -10.12
CA LEU A 3 20.65 -58.46 -9.68
C LEU A 3 20.45 -57.54 -8.46
N LEU A 4 19.52 -56.60 -8.58
CA LEU A 4 18.96 -55.85 -7.46
C LEU A 4 18.37 -56.84 -6.46
N THR A 5 19.01 -56.96 -5.29
CA THR A 5 18.54 -57.80 -4.18
C THR A 5 17.14 -57.35 -3.73
N THR A 6 16.32 -58.31 -3.30
CA THR A 6 14.95 -58.11 -2.79
C THR A 6 14.86 -57.09 -1.64
N GLU A 7 15.96 -56.89 -0.91
CA GLU A 7 16.12 -55.87 0.12
C GLU A 7 16.21 -54.45 -0.44
N ASN A 8 16.98 -54.25 -1.52
CA ASN A 8 17.02 -52.98 -2.24
C ASN A 8 15.65 -52.65 -2.84
N PHE A 9 14.91 -53.65 -3.32
CA PHE A 9 13.56 -53.47 -3.84
C PHE A 9 12.53 -53.12 -2.74
N ARG A 10 12.66 -53.69 -1.53
CA ARG A 10 11.84 -53.28 -0.36
C ARG A 10 12.16 -51.87 0.11
N HIS A 11 13.45 -51.50 0.18
CA HIS A 11 13.86 -50.13 0.53
C HIS A 11 13.41 -49.11 -0.52
N LEU A 12 13.49 -49.44 -1.82
CA LEU A 12 12.95 -48.62 -2.90
C LEU A 12 11.42 -48.48 -2.80
N LYS A 13 10.68 -49.55 -2.50
CA LYS A 13 9.22 -49.52 -2.37
C LYS A 13 8.76 -48.73 -1.13
N ALA A 14 9.53 -48.77 -0.04
CA ALA A 14 9.27 -47.99 1.17
C ALA A 14 9.61 -46.50 1.00
N ASN A 15 10.63 -46.17 0.20
CA ASN A 15 11.08 -44.80 -0.06
C ASN A 15 10.52 -44.19 -1.36
N TRP A 16 9.76 -44.96 -2.15
CA TRP A 16 9.12 -44.54 -3.39
C TRP A 16 8.36 -43.20 -3.29
N PRO A 17 7.52 -42.95 -2.26
CA PRO A 17 6.85 -41.65 -2.13
C PRO A 17 7.84 -40.50 -1.91
N GLN A 18 8.97 -40.72 -1.23
CA GLN A 18 10.00 -39.70 -1.06
C GLN A 18 10.74 -39.44 -2.37
N LEU A 19 11.05 -40.49 -3.13
CA LEU A 19 11.70 -40.39 -4.44
C LEU A 19 10.81 -39.68 -5.48
N LEU A 20 9.50 -40.00 -5.52
CA LEU A 20 8.53 -39.31 -6.37
C LEU A 20 8.45 -37.82 -6.05
N LEU A 21 8.42 -37.49 -4.76
CA LEU A 21 8.27 -36.13 -4.25
C LEU A 21 9.54 -35.31 -4.51
N LEU A 22 10.72 -35.94 -4.40
CA LEU A 22 12.00 -35.35 -4.79
C LEU A 22 12.13 -35.19 -6.31
N GLY A 23 11.67 -36.17 -7.10
CA GLY A 23 11.58 -36.08 -8.55
C GLY A 23 10.65 -34.95 -9.02
N MET A 24 9.52 -34.76 -8.34
CA MET A 24 8.59 -33.66 -8.60
C MET A 24 9.23 -32.30 -8.30
N LEU A 25 9.96 -32.15 -7.19
CA LEU A 25 10.72 -30.94 -6.89
C LEU A 25 11.77 -30.63 -7.97
N VAL A 26 12.51 -31.64 -8.42
CA VAL A 26 13.51 -31.48 -9.50
C VAL A 26 12.83 -31.01 -10.78
N LEU A 27 11.70 -31.64 -11.16
CA LEU A 27 10.97 -31.30 -12.38
C LEU A 27 10.38 -29.89 -12.33
N LEU A 28 9.79 -29.50 -11.19
CA LEU A 28 9.28 -28.14 -10.98
C LEU A 28 10.41 -27.09 -10.97
N SER A 29 11.55 -27.41 -10.35
CA SER A 29 12.73 -26.53 -10.34
C SER A 29 13.31 -26.36 -11.75
N LEU A 30 13.39 -27.44 -12.53
CA LEU A 30 13.82 -27.40 -13.92
C LEU A 30 12.87 -26.54 -14.76
N ARG A 31 11.55 -26.72 -14.60
CA ARG A 31 10.54 -25.88 -15.26
C ARG A 31 10.71 -24.41 -14.90
N LEU A 32 10.97 -24.09 -13.63
CA LEU A 32 11.22 -22.72 -13.20
C LEU A 32 12.48 -22.16 -13.88
N ILE A 33 13.59 -22.90 -13.86
CA ILE A 33 14.85 -22.49 -14.52
C ILE A 33 14.60 -22.19 -16.00
N VAL A 34 13.84 -23.02 -16.71
CA VAL A 34 13.52 -22.78 -18.13
C VAL A 34 12.69 -21.50 -18.32
N VAL A 35 11.66 -21.26 -17.49
CA VAL A 35 10.82 -20.07 -17.61
C VAL A 35 11.55 -18.78 -17.21
N VAL A 36 12.36 -18.84 -16.16
CA VAL A 36 13.15 -17.71 -15.68
C VAL A 36 14.26 -17.37 -16.68
N SER A 37 14.92 -18.38 -17.26
CA SER A 37 16.00 -18.18 -18.24
C SER A 37 15.50 -17.78 -19.62
N SER A 38 14.24 -18.09 -19.97
CA SER A 38 13.62 -17.64 -21.22
C SER A 38 13.07 -16.21 -21.16
N SER A 39 13.08 -15.57 -19.99
CA SER A 39 12.73 -14.16 -19.84
C SER A 39 14.01 -13.30 -19.75
N PRO A 40 14.13 -12.22 -20.54
CA PRO A 40 15.28 -11.30 -20.48
C PRO A 40 15.55 -10.71 -19.09
N ALA A 41 14.51 -10.58 -18.26
CA ALA A 41 14.60 -10.05 -16.89
C ALA A 41 14.35 -11.11 -15.81
N GLY A 42 14.06 -12.37 -16.17
CA GLY A 42 13.48 -13.36 -15.26
C GLY A 42 14.32 -13.61 -14.01
N TRP A 43 15.62 -13.85 -14.15
CA TRP A 43 16.51 -14.12 -13.01
C TRP A 43 16.64 -12.92 -12.07
N ARG A 44 16.61 -11.70 -12.62
CA ARG A 44 16.65 -10.47 -11.83
C ARG A 44 15.35 -10.27 -11.07
N SER A 45 14.20 -10.39 -11.74
CA SER A 45 12.88 -10.32 -11.11
C SER A 45 12.75 -11.34 -9.99
N PHE A 46 13.05 -12.62 -10.26
CA PHE A 46 13.00 -13.68 -9.24
C PHE A 46 13.84 -13.35 -8.00
N ARG A 47 15.08 -12.87 -8.18
CA ARG A 47 15.93 -12.46 -7.04
C ARG A 47 15.34 -11.27 -6.29
N ASN A 48 14.79 -10.30 -7.00
CA ASN A 48 14.24 -9.09 -6.41
C ASN A 48 12.96 -9.40 -5.62
N ASP A 49 12.09 -10.29 -6.09
CA ASP A 49 10.88 -10.68 -5.35
C ASP A 49 11.23 -11.23 -3.97
N TRP A 50 12.24 -12.11 -3.89
CA TRP A 50 12.73 -12.62 -2.61
C TRP A 50 13.35 -11.52 -1.75
N LYS A 51 14.14 -10.62 -2.34
CA LYS A 51 14.71 -9.47 -1.62
C LYS A 51 13.59 -8.60 -1.05
N VAL A 52 12.56 -8.29 -1.83
CA VAL A 52 11.41 -7.49 -1.44
C VAL A 52 10.67 -8.12 -0.27
N GLN A 53 10.37 -9.42 -0.30
CA GLN A 53 9.69 -10.08 0.82
C GLN A 53 10.53 -10.06 2.11
N ILE A 54 11.85 -10.22 2.01
CA ILE A 54 12.76 -10.12 3.16
C ILE A 54 12.76 -8.68 3.72
N LEU A 55 12.87 -7.67 2.85
CA LEU A 55 12.84 -6.27 3.27
C LEU A 55 11.50 -5.91 3.94
N ARG A 56 10.37 -6.35 3.38
CA ARG A 56 9.03 -6.16 3.99
C ARG A 56 8.92 -6.81 5.36
N LEU A 57 9.59 -7.94 5.59
CA LEU A 57 9.61 -8.60 6.89
C LEU A 57 10.32 -7.76 7.98
N PHE A 58 11.25 -6.89 7.58
CA PHE A 58 11.91 -5.95 8.49
C PHE A 58 11.29 -4.55 8.48
N ASP A 59 10.09 -4.41 7.88
CA ASP A 59 9.46 -3.12 7.59
C ASP A 59 10.48 -2.14 6.99
N GLN A 60 11.18 -2.59 5.94
CA GLN A 60 12.11 -1.79 5.18
C GLN A 60 11.50 -1.42 3.80
N PRO A 61 11.83 -0.22 3.28
CA PRO A 61 11.49 0.19 1.93
C PRO A 61 11.93 -0.84 0.88
N THR A 62 11.07 -1.12 -0.08
CA THR A 62 11.30 -2.15 -1.10
C THR A 62 11.70 -1.59 -2.46
N SER A 63 11.46 -0.31 -2.65
CA SER A 63 11.84 0.45 -3.83
C SER A 63 12.19 1.88 -3.41
N ILE A 64 12.95 2.57 -4.25
CA ILE A 64 13.30 3.97 -4.00
C ILE A 64 12.06 4.85 -3.86
N GLY A 65 10.96 4.55 -4.58
CA GLY A 65 9.73 5.32 -4.46
C GLY A 65 9.01 5.19 -3.11
N GLU A 66 9.36 4.20 -2.28
CA GLU A 66 8.85 4.02 -0.91
C GLU A 66 9.71 4.74 0.15
N GLU A 67 10.87 5.26 -0.24
CA GLU A 67 11.77 6.01 0.64
C GLU A 67 11.28 7.44 0.86
N THR A 68 11.78 8.09 1.91
CA THR A 68 11.52 9.51 2.15
C THR A 68 12.02 10.38 0.99
N PRO A 69 11.39 11.53 0.70
CA PRO A 69 11.78 12.40 -0.40
C PRO A 69 13.26 12.77 -0.44
N ALA A 70 13.87 13.13 0.70
CA ALA A 70 15.31 13.45 0.74
C ALA A 70 16.20 12.28 0.25
N VAL A 71 15.91 11.06 0.68
CA VAL A 71 16.64 9.85 0.24
C VAL A 71 16.42 9.58 -1.25
N GLN A 72 15.19 9.81 -1.74
CA GLN A 72 14.92 9.73 -3.18
C GLN A 72 15.76 10.74 -3.96
N ALA A 73 15.82 11.99 -3.50
CA ALA A 73 16.58 13.06 -4.13
C ALA A 73 18.07 12.72 -4.24
N GLU A 74 18.69 12.32 -3.14
CA GLU A 74 20.09 11.90 -3.10
C GLU A 74 20.37 10.73 -4.05
N TYR A 75 19.48 9.73 -4.07
CA TYR A 75 19.61 8.59 -4.96
C TYR A 75 19.62 9.01 -6.44
N TRP A 76 18.66 9.84 -6.85
CA TRP A 76 18.56 10.26 -8.26
C TRP A 76 19.74 11.13 -8.68
N LEU A 77 20.22 12.02 -7.81
CA LEU A 77 21.43 12.80 -8.06
C LEU A 77 22.67 11.89 -8.22
N ASP A 78 22.83 10.88 -7.37
CA ASP A 78 23.90 9.89 -7.50
C ASP A 78 23.79 9.10 -8.81
N GLN A 79 22.60 8.68 -9.22
CA GLN A 79 22.41 8.00 -10.51
C GLN A 79 22.82 8.87 -11.69
N ILE A 80 22.46 10.15 -11.69
CA ILE A 80 22.82 11.08 -12.76
C ILE A 80 24.34 11.23 -12.88
N ASN A 81 25.04 11.35 -11.75
CA ASN A 81 26.50 11.45 -11.74
C ASN A 81 27.19 10.16 -12.22
N ARG A 82 26.56 9.00 -12.03
CA ARG A 82 27.10 7.69 -12.44
C ARG A 82 26.79 7.32 -13.88
N ILE A 83 25.78 7.90 -14.49
CA ILE A 83 25.30 7.57 -15.84
C ILE A 83 25.88 8.61 -16.82
N PRO A 84 26.94 8.29 -17.58
CA PRO A 84 27.60 9.28 -18.44
C PRO A 84 26.67 9.82 -19.54
N SER A 85 25.72 8.99 -19.99
CA SER A 85 24.73 9.38 -21.00
C SER A 85 23.79 10.48 -20.53
N ALA A 86 23.66 10.73 -19.22
CA ALA A 86 22.92 11.91 -18.73
C ALA A 86 23.57 13.24 -19.16
N GLN A 87 24.84 13.23 -19.55
CA GLN A 87 25.56 14.41 -20.03
C GLN A 87 25.73 14.46 -21.56
N THR A 88 25.47 13.36 -22.26
CA THR A 88 25.79 13.22 -23.69
C THR A 88 24.62 12.83 -24.57
N ASP A 89 23.55 12.26 -24.01
CA ASP A 89 22.34 11.89 -24.72
C ASP A 89 21.19 12.83 -24.28
N PRO A 90 20.60 13.63 -25.18
CA PRO A 90 19.59 14.61 -24.82
C PRO A 90 18.33 13.97 -24.23
N GLN A 91 17.95 12.78 -24.69
CA GLN A 91 16.77 12.08 -24.21
C GLN A 91 16.98 11.53 -22.80
N VAL A 92 18.19 11.05 -22.51
CA VAL A 92 18.59 10.60 -21.16
C VAL A 92 18.70 11.80 -20.21
N ALA A 93 19.29 12.91 -20.64
CA ALA A 93 19.39 14.15 -19.85
C ALA A 93 18.01 14.70 -19.48
N LEU A 94 17.07 14.75 -20.44
CA LEU A 94 15.71 15.17 -20.15
C LEU A 94 14.99 14.19 -19.21
N GLY A 95 15.20 12.88 -19.39
CA GLY A 95 14.64 11.87 -18.50
C GLY A 95 15.13 12.02 -17.06
N ALA A 96 16.41 12.32 -16.88
CA ALA A 96 17.01 12.64 -15.58
C ALA A 96 16.34 13.88 -14.96
N ALA A 97 16.14 14.94 -15.73
CA ALA A 97 15.46 16.16 -15.27
C ALA A 97 14.04 15.84 -14.75
N TRP A 98 13.27 15.02 -15.46
CA TRP A 98 11.93 14.62 -15.02
C TRP A 98 11.93 13.78 -13.73
N MET A 99 12.95 12.94 -13.51
CA MET A 99 13.11 12.23 -12.24
C MET A 99 13.42 13.19 -11.07
N LEU A 100 14.14 14.28 -11.32
CA LEU A 100 14.45 15.32 -10.34
C LEU A 100 13.32 16.35 -10.11
N SER A 101 12.24 16.31 -10.89
CA SER A 101 11.18 17.33 -10.78
C SER A 101 10.31 17.21 -9.53
N ASN A 102 9.98 15.99 -9.07
CA ASN A 102 9.08 15.71 -7.95
C ASN A 102 9.43 14.36 -7.28
N PRO A 103 9.05 14.11 -6.02
CA PRO A 103 9.22 12.79 -5.41
C PRO A 103 8.24 11.75 -6.01
N GLN A 104 8.58 10.47 -5.92
CA GLN A 104 7.64 9.37 -6.12
C GLN A 104 6.72 9.24 -4.91
N TYR A 105 5.48 8.77 -5.11
CA TYR A 105 4.44 8.77 -4.06
C TYR A 105 4.31 7.45 -3.29
N GLY A 106 5.21 6.49 -3.50
CA GLY A 106 5.17 5.20 -2.81
C GLY A 106 5.26 5.34 -1.28
N PHE A 107 6.02 6.32 -0.77
CA PHE A 107 6.16 6.58 0.67
C PHE A 107 4.83 6.97 1.36
N LEU A 108 3.91 7.62 0.65
CA LEU A 108 2.57 7.94 1.16
C LEU A 108 1.71 6.69 1.31
N LYS A 109 1.87 5.73 0.39
CA LYS A 109 1.07 4.50 0.31
C LYS A 109 1.56 3.41 1.25
N ARG A 110 2.87 3.33 1.51
CA ARG A 110 3.52 2.25 2.26
C ARG A 110 2.87 1.95 3.62
N ASN A 111 2.38 2.99 4.29
CA ASN A 111 1.85 2.89 5.65
C ASN A 111 0.31 2.82 5.70
N ILE A 112 -0.36 2.69 4.55
CA ILE A 112 -1.82 2.49 4.49
C ILE A 112 -2.09 0.99 4.56
N LYS A 113 -2.53 0.51 5.72
CA LYS A 113 -2.81 -0.93 5.98
C LYS A 113 -4.30 -1.17 6.23
N SER A 114 -5.09 -0.15 6.54
CA SER A 114 -6.52 -0.24 6.83
C SER A 114 -7.35 0.87 6.17
N ASN A 115 -8.68 0.72 6.16
CA ASN A 115 -9.60 1.79 5.78
C ASN A 115 -9.49 3.02 6.71
N GLN A 116 -9.20 2.80 7.99
CA GLN A 116 -8.98 3.89 8.94
C GLN A 116 -7.69 4.64 8.62
N ASP A 117 -6.59 3.95 8.33
CA ASP A 117 -5.32 4.56 7.91
C ASP A 117 -5.52 5.38 6.64
N LEU A 118 -6.30 4.86 5.69
CA LEU A 118 -6.65 5.58 4.47
C LEU A 118 -7.44 6.85 4.78
N GLN A 119 -8.40 6.81 5.71
CA GLN A 119 -9.20 7.97 6.10
C GLN A 119 -8.39 9.01 6.88
N GLU A 120 -7.64 8.59 7.90
CA GLU A 120 -6.78 9.46 8.70
C GLU A 120 -5.71 10.11 7.82
N ARG A 121 -4.99 9.29 7.02
CA ARG A 121 -4.00 9.81 6.09
C ARG A 121 -4.64 10.66 4.99
N SER A 122 -5.85 10.38 4.51
CA SER A 122 -6.48 11.23 3.49
C SER A 122 -6.64 12.69 3.95
N LYS A 123 -6.77 12.94 5.27
CA LYS A 123 -6.83 14.30 5.83
C LYS A 123 -5.45 14.97 5.89
N GLU A 124 -4.39 14.21 6.15
CA GLU A 124 -3.02 14.69 6.30
C GLU A 124 -2.19 14.62 5.01
N ILE A 125 -2.66 13.87 4.01
CA ILE A 125 -1.92 13.57 2.78
C ILE A 125 -1.61 14.84 2.01
N VAL A 126 -2.51 15.83 1.97
CA VAL A 126 -2.27 17.09 1.25
C VAL A 126 -1.10 17.85 1.89
N PHE A 127 -1.13 18.07 3.21
CA PHE A 127 -0.06 18.77 3.92
C PHE A 127 1.28 18.01 3.87
N THR A 128 1.24 16.69 4.11
CA THR A 128 2.44 15.83 4.04
C THR A 128 3.02 15.81 2.62
N TYR A 129 2.16 15.83 1.61
CA TYR A 129 2.55 15.90 0.20
C TYR A 129 3.23 17.22 -0.10
N ASP A 130 2.64 18.36 0.28
CA ASP A 130 3.22 19.68 -0.01
C ASP A 130 4.60 19.82 0.66
N GLN A 131 4.72 19.47 1.95
CA GLN A 131 6.00 19.47 2.66
C GLN A 131 7.04 18.53 2.00
N SER A 132 6.62 17.33 1.61
CA SER A 132 7.50 16.35 0.95
C SER A 132 8.01 16.83 -0.41
N GLN A 133 7.20 17.59 -1.15
CA GLN A 133 7.60 18.21 -2.40
C GLN A 133 8.60 19.33 -2.15
N ALA A 134 8.35 20.20 -1.17
CA ALA A 134 9.26 21.29 -0.83
C ALA A 134 10.66 20.76 -0.46
N GLU A 135 10.73 19.74 0.39
CA GLU A 135 11.99 19.11 0.80
C GLU A 135 12.74 18.53 -0.41
N TYR A 136 12.07 17.71 -1.24
CA TYR A 136 12.67 17.13 -2.45
C TYR A 136 13.23 18.19 -3.40
N ARG A 137 12.45 19.27 -3.61
CA ARG A 137 12.80 20.34 -4.54
C ARG A 137 13.97 21.18 -4.05
N SER A 138 14.05 21.43 -2.75
CA SER A 138 15.18 22.15 -2.16
C SER A 138 16.53 21.49 -2.49
N ILE A 139 16.55 20.17 -2.67
CA ILE A 139 17.72 19.38 -3.01
C ILE A 139 17.90 19.25 -4.53
N CYS A 140 16.83 18.97 -5.28
CA CYS A 140 16.93 18.57 -6.69
C CYS A 140 16.77 19.72 -7.71
N ARG A 141 16.20 20.88 -7.33
CA ARG A 141 15.77 21.92 -8.29
C ARG A 141 16.89 22.38 -9.22
N ALA A 142 18.07 22.71 -8.67
CA ALA A 142 19.19 23.21 -9.49
C ALA A 142 19.63 22.17 -10.53
N ALA A 143 19.88 20.93 -10.09
CA ALA A 143 20.26 19.84 -10.97
C ALA A 143 19.15 19.48 -11.99
N CYS A 144 17.88 19.59 -11.61
CA CYS A 144 16.74 19.40 -12.51
C CYS A 144 16.81 20.38 -13.69
N LEU A 145 17.00 21.67 -13.39
CA LEU A 145 17.08 22.73 -14.41
C LEU A 145 18.35 22.61 -15.26
N GLU A 146 19.48 22.23 -14.65
CA GLU A 146 20.73 21.98 -15.35
C GLU A 146 20.59 20.83 -16.37
N GLN A 147 20.00 19.70 -15.96
CA GLN A 147 19.75 18.56 -16.84
C GLN A 147 18.80 18.91 -18.01
N ALA A 148 17.76 19.72 -17.74
CA ALA A 148 16.89 20.23 -18.79
C ALA A 148 17.64 21.14 -19.78
N ALA A 149 18.56 21.98 -19.28
CA ALA A 149 19.40 22.83 -20.13
C ALA A 149 20.38 22.01 -20.98
N ILE A 150 20.99 20.96 -20.41
CA ILE A 150 21.85 20.02 -21.14
C ILE A 150 21.09 19.38 -22.29
N ALA A 151 19.86 18.88 -22.06
CA ALA A 151 19.04 18.29 -23.10
C ALA A 151 18.84 19.23 -24.30
N THR A 152 18.43 20.49 -24.04
CA THR A 152 18.24 21.50 -25.09
C THR A 152 19.55 21.93 -25.78
N ARG A 153 20.69 21.84 -25.09
CA ARG A 153 22.00 22.17 -25.68
C ARG A 153 22.49 21.07 -26.62
N LEU A 154 22.23 19.81 -26.27
CA LEU A 154 22.60 18.64 -27.05
C LEU A 154 21.73 18.47 -28.30
N ALA A 155 20.47 18.93 -28.24
CA ALA A 155 19.53 18.87 -29.35
C ALA A 155 18.71 20.17 -29.47
N PRO A 156 19.32 21.27 -29.94
CA PRO A 156 18.67 22.58 -29.99
C PRO A 156 17.56 22.68 -31.04
N GLU A 157 17.55 21.82 -32.05
CA GLU A 157 16.55 21.78 -33.11
C GLU A 157 15.26 21.04 -32.70
N ASP A 158 15.27 20.33 -31.56
CA ASP A 158 14.12 19.56 -31.10
C ASP A 158 13.21 20.45 -30.24
N VAL A 159 12.10 20.88 -30.87
CA VAL A 159 11.08 21.75 -30.26
C VAL A 159 10.50 21.14 -28.98
N ASP A 160 10.32 19.83 -28.94
CA ASP A 160 9.73 19.16 -27.79
C ASP A 160 10.64 19.26 -26.56
N PHE A 161 11.96 19.20 -26.72
CA PHE A 161 12.90 19.44 -25.60
C PHE A 161 12.77 20.85 -25.03
N TRP A 162 12.61 21.88 -25.86
CA TRP A 162 12.41 23.24 -25.39
C TRP A 162 11.08 23.42 -24.64
N ARG A 163 10.00 22.82 -25.17
CA ARG A 163 8.68 22.81 -24.50
C ARG A 163 8.76 22.10 -23.14
N GLN A 164 9.46 20.96 -23.05
CA GLN A 164 9.66 20.26 -21.77
C GLN A 164 10.52 21.06 -20.78
N ARG A 165 11.59 21.71 -21.24
CA ARG A 165 12.43 22.59 -20.40
C ARG A 165 11.60 23.74 -19.82
N ALA A 166 10.72 24.34 -20.63
CA ALA A 166 9.80 25.36 -20.16
C ALA A 166 8.83 24.82 -19.10
N LEU A 167 8.25 23.64 -19.28
CA LEU A 167 7.39 23.02 -18.26
C LEU A 167 8.12 22.73 -16.95
N LEU A 168 9.37 22.26 -17.02
CA LEU A 168 10.18 21.93 -15.83
C LEU A 168 10.48 23.16 -14.97
N LEU A 169 10.54 24.37 -15.54
CA LEU A 169 10.60 25.61 -14.75
C LEU A 169 9.38 25.80 -13.83
N PHE A 170 8.20 25.33 -14.26
CA PHE A 170 6.93 25.53 -13.56
C PHE A 170 6.49 24.28 -12.76
N ALA A 171 6.95 23.08 -13.14
CA ALA A 171 6.63 21.81 -12.49
C ALA A 171 7.18 21.70 -11.06
N VAL A 172 8.17 22.54 -10.74
CA VAL A 172 8.92 22.56 -9.47
C VAL A 172 8.28 23.53 -8.46
N ARG A 173 7.03 23.98 -8.67
CA ARG A 173 6.40 24.99 -7.79
C ARG A 173 5.25 24.46 -6.93
N GLU A 174 5.18 24.93 -5.70
CA GLU A 174 4.08 24.68 -4.77
C GLU A 174 2.88 25.58 -5.11
N LYS A 175 1.65 25.05 -5.01
CA LYS A 175 0.43 25.86 -5.24
C LYS A 175 0.24 26.94 -4.16
N SER A 176 0.81 26.74 -2.98
CA SER A 176 0.63 27.60 -1.81
C SER A 176 1.59 28.79 -1.77
N GLU A 177 2.72 28.78 -2.48
CA GLU A 177 3.78 29.74 -2.19
C GLU A 177 4.33 30.55 -3.38
N ARG A 178 4.57 31.80 -3.03
CA ARG A 178 5.22 32.88 -3.77
C ARG A 178 6.74 32.64 -3.87
N GLU A 179 7.19 31.41 -4.15
CA GLU A 179 8.62 31.20 -4.39
C GLU A 179 9.06 31.96 -5.65
N PRO A 180 10.14 32.75 -5.59
CA PRO A 180 10.68 33.42 -6.75
C PRO A 180 11.21 32.38 -7.76
N TYR A 181 10.97 32.66 -9.03
CA TYR A 181 11.57 31.91 -10.12
C TYR A 181 13.09 32.11 -10.11
N PRO A 182 13.88 31.22 -10.74
CA PRO A 182 15.27 31.54 -11.06
C PRO A 182 15.30 32.91 -11.76
N GLU A 183 16.27 33.78 -11.47
CA GLU A 183 16.29 35.16 -11.99
C GLU A 183 16.19 35.22 -13.53
N ASP A 184 16.63 34.16 -14.22
CA ASP A 184 16.67 34.00 -15.67
C ASP A 184 15.45 33.29 -16.28
N TRP A 185 14.38 33.02 -15.52
CA TRP A 185 13.23 32.24 -16.02
C TRP A 185 12.60 32.80 -17.29
N LEU A 186 12.50 34.13 -17.40
CA LEU A 186 11.95 34.79 -18.58
C LEU A 186 12.85 34.57 -19.79
N GLN A 187 14.17 34.67 -19.60
CA GLN A 187 15.15 34.43 -20.66
C GLN A 187 15.06 32.99 -21.18
N VAL A 188 14.89 32.00 -20.30
CA VAL A 188 14.72 30.60 -20.73
C VAL A 188 13.47 30.41 -21.57
N LEU A 189 12.36 31.11 -21.25
CA LEU A 189 11.14 31.06 -22.06
C LEU A 189 11.29 31.80 -23.39
N GLU A 190 12.03 32.89 -23.42
CA GLU A 190 12.33 33.64 -24.65
C GLU A 190 13.25 32.84 -25.58
N ASP A 191 14.28 32.17 -25.03
CA ASP A 191 15.13 31.24 -25.76
C ASP A 191 14.31 30.08 -26.34
N GLY A 192 13.41 29.50 -25.54
CA GLY A 192 12.52 28.43 -26.01
C GLY A 192 11.58 28.90 -27.12
N ALA A 193 11.03 30.11 -27.00
CA ALA A 193 10.19 30.70 -28.05
C ALA A 193 10.96 30.99 -29.35
N ALA A 194 12.27 31.23 -29.28
CA ALA A 194 13.12 31.40 -30.46
C ALA A 194 13.38 30.08 -31.21
N HIS A 195 13.34 28.94 -30.50
CA HIS A 195 13.58 27.60 -31.07
C HIS A 195 12.28 26.83 -31.38
N ASP A 196 11.11 27.36 -30.98
CA ASP A 196 9.78 26.82 -31.34
C ASP A 196 9.12 27.73 -32.39
N PRO A 197 9.10 27.34 -33.68
CA PRO A 197 8.53 28.15 -34.76
C PRO A 197 7.05 28.53 -34.53
N GLU A 198 6.31 27.71 -33.80
CA GLU A 198 4.90 27.95 -33.49
C GLU A 198 4.73 28.80 -32.24
N ASN A 199 5.76 28.88 -31.38
CA ASN A 199 5.72 29.47 -30.05
C ASN A 199 4.43 29.05 -29.33
N ALA A 200 4.25 27.74 -29.21
CA ALA A 200 2.97 27.14 -28.84
C ALA A 200 2.64 27.28 -27.35
N LEU A 201 3.62 27.59 -26.50
CA LEU A 201 3.49 27.48 -25.03
C LEU A 201 3.92 28.73 -24.25
N TYR A 202 5.00 29.37 -24.66
CA TYR A 202 5.80 30.26 -23.80
C TYR A 202 5.03 31.52 -23.37
N ASP A 203 4.30 32.15 -24.29
CA ASP A 203 3.50 33.35 -23.97
C ASP A 203 2.42 33.06 -22.90
N TYR A 204 1.85 31.86 -22.89
CA TYR A 204 0.89 31.45 -21.86
C TYR A 204 1.54 31.23 -20.49
N LEU A 205 2.74 30.63 -20.46
CA LEU A 205 3.51 30.45 -19.23
C LEU A 205 3.91 31.80 -18.61
N VAL A 206 4.36 32.75 -19.43
CA VAL A 206 4.66 34.12 -18.96
C VAL A 206 3.39 34.81 -18.45
N ALA A 207 2.27 34.72 -19.17
CA ALA A 207 1.01 35.33 -18.76
C ALA A 207 0.54 34.82 -17.40
N LEU A 208 0.57 33.49 -17.20
CA LEU A 208 0.23 32.87 -15.91
C LEU A 208 1.12 33.37 -14.77
N GLN A 209 2.41 33.49 -15.02
CA GLN A 209 3.32 33.95 -14.00
C GLN A 209 3.03 35.40 -13.60
N TYR A 210 2.79 36.27 -14.59
CA TYR A 210 2.42 37.65 -14.31
C TYR A 210 1.06 37.77 -13.62
N TYR A 211 0.07 36.93 -13.95
CA TYR A 211 -1.19 36.90 -13.18
C TYR A 211 -0.96 36.56 -11.71
N GLN A 212 -0.12 35.56 -11.42
CA GLN A 212 0.20 35.17 -10.04
C GLN A 212 0.95 36.25 -9.26
N GLN A 213 1.70 37.12 -9.94
CA GLN A 213 2.41 38.25 -9.32
C GLN A 213 1.54 39.50 -9.17
N SER A 214 0.40 39.58 -9.86
CA SER A 214 -0.36 40.83 -10.02
C SER A 214 -1.81 40.77 -9.61
N ALA A 215 -2.34 39.59 -9.30
CA ALA A 215 -3.71 39.41 -8.87
C ALA A 215 -3.85 38.29 -7.83
N GLU A 216 -4.88 38.38 -7.01
CA GLU A 216 -5.28 37.34 -6.06
C GLU A 216 -6.81 37.16 -6.04
N PRO A 217 -7.31 35.93 -5.90
CA PRO A 217 -8.73 35.69 -5.69
C PRO A 217 -9.14 36.11 -4.26
N GLU A 218 -10.17 36.93 -4.14
CA GLU A 218 -10.74 37.38 -2.88
C GLU A 218 -12.17 36.85 -2.74
N TRP A 219 -12.47 36.16 -1.64
CA TRP A 219 -13.79 35.64 -1.34
C TRP A 219 -14.45 36.55 -0.31
N ASP A 220 -15.60 37.14 -0.65
CA ASP A 220 -16.38 37.91 0.32
C ASP A 220 -17.07 37.00 1.36
N GLU A 221 -17.71 37.60 2.37
CA GLU A 221 -18.40 36.88 3.46
C GLU A 221 -19.50 35.94 2.94
N GLU A 222 -20.04 36.21 1.75
CA GLU A 222 -21.04 35.40 1.09
C GLU A 222 -20.42 34.30 0.19
N HIS A 223 -19.13 34.02 0.36
CA HIS A 223 -18.36 33.05 -0.44
C HIS A 223 -18.38 33.36 -1.93
N ARG A 224 -18.47 34.64 -2.28
CA ARG A 224 -18.50 35.06 -3.67
C ARG A 224 -17.10 35.54 -4.06
N LEU A 225 -16.45 34.81 -4.98
CA LEU A 225 -15.17 35.15 -5.61
C LEU A 225 -15.14 36.49 -6.40
N THR A 226 -14.21 37.38 -6.07
CA THR A 226 -13.77 38.54 -6.86
C THR A 226 -12.28 38.45 -7.15
N LEU A 227 -11.81 39.17 -8.18
CA LEU A 227 -10.39 39.23 -8.50
C LEU A 227 -9.81 40.59 -8.10
N LYS A 228 -8.89 40.59 -7.14
CA LYS A 228 -8.20 41.79 -6.68
C LYS A 228 -6.89 41.94 -7.43
N ILE A 229 -6.75 43.03 -8.19
CA ILE A 229 -5.51 43.36 -8.90
C ILE A 229 -4.57 44.08 -7.92
N THR A 230 -3.50 43.40 -7.51
CA THR A 230 -2.50 43.91 -6.56
C THR A 230 -1.41 44.73 -7.25
N ASN A 231 -1.12 44.44 -8.53
CA ASN A 231 -0.16 45.21 -9.33
C ASN A 231 -0.69 45.45 -10.77
N PRO A 232 -1.30 46.61 -11.04
CA PRO A 232 -1.90 46.89 -12.35
C PRO A 232 -0.92 46.87 -13.54
N GLN A 233 0.35 47.25 -13.33
CA GLN A 233 1.33 47.28 -14.41
C GLN A 233 1.71 45.86 -14.83
N ILE A 234 2.00 44.98 -13.87
CA ILE A 234 2.30 43.56 -14.17
C ILE A 234 1.05 42.85 -14.71
N TYR A 235 -0.14 43.20 -14.21
CA TYR A 235 -1.40 42.66 -14.75
C TYR A 235 -1.59 43.02 -16.23
N ALA A 236 -1.28 44.25 -16.63
CA ALA A 236 -1.32 44.66 -18.04
C ALA A 236 -0.30 43.87 -18.90
N GLN A 237 0.88 43.54 -18.36
CA GLN A 237 1.85 42.67 -19.03
C GLN A 237 1.34 41.24 -19.17
N ALA A 238 0.64 40.71 -18.15
CA ALA A 238 -0.02 39.40 -18.21
C ALA A 238 -1.05 39.35 -19.36
N GLU A 239 -1.90 40.37 -19.44
CA GLU A 239 -2.88 40.53 -20.51
C GLU A 239 -2.22 40.61 -21.89
N GLN A 240 -1.12 41.36 -22.02
CA GLN A 240 -0.39 41.47 -23.29
C GLN A 240 0.17 40.10 -23.74
N ARG A 241 0.78 39.34 -22.82
CA ARG A 241 1.32 38.01 -23.11
C ARG A 241 0.22 37.01 -23.43
N LEU A 242 -0.91 37.05 -22.72
CA LEU A 242 -2.07 36.23 -23.06
C LEU A 242 -2.57 36.54 -24.47
N GLN A 243 -2.68 37.82 -24.85
CA GLN A 243 -3.09 38.20 -26.21
C GLN A 243 -2.08 37.76 -27.27
N ALA A 244 -0.78 37.75 -26.96
CA ALA A 244 0.24 37.19 -27.86
C ALA A 244 0.05 35.68 -28.06
N GLY A 245 -0.22 34.93 -26.98
CA GLY A 245 -0.53 33.50 -27.03
C GLY A 245 -1.80 33.18 -27.82
N LEU A 246 -2.87 33.96 -27.65
CA LEU A 246 -4.15 33.75 -28.35
C LEU A 246 -4.06 33.93 -29.88
N LYS A 247 -3.08 34.69 -30.36
CA LYS A 247 -2.79 34.88 -31.78
C LYS A 247 -2.07 33.69 -32.42
N LYS A 248 -1.52 32.78 -31.61
CA LYS A 248 -0.81 31.59 -32.09
C LYS A 248 -1.80 30.57 -32.69
N PRO A 249 -1.34 29.70 -33.60
CA PRO A 249 -2.23 28.70 -34.21
C PRO A 249 -2.59 27.57 -33.24
N ILE A 250 -1.66 27.17 -32.37
CA ILE A 250 -1.76 25.97 -31.52
C ILE A 250 -1.28 26.28 -30.10
N LEU A 251 -1.83 25.54 -29.13
CA LEU A 251 -1.31 25.44 -27.76
C LEU A 251 -0.89 23.99 -27.51
N ASP A 252 0.41 23.76 -27.37
CA ASP A 252 1.00 22.43 -27.22
C ASP A 252 2.16 22.44 -26.21
N VAL A 253 2.29 21.36 -25.45
CA VAL A 253 3.30 21.16 -24.40
C VAL A 253 4.33 20.10 -24.77
N GLY A 254 4.16 19.39 -25.89
CA GLY A 254 5.01 18.27 -26.29
C GLY A 254 4.71 16.98 -25.52
N THR A 255 5.23 15.84 -26.01
CA THR A 255 4.77 14.49 -25.53
C THR A 255 5.88 13.52 -25.12
N ILE A 256 7.13 13.96 -25.20
CA ILE A 256 8.31 13.10 -24.99
C ILE A 256 8.66 12.81 -23.52
N THR A 257 7.91 13.31 -22.54
CA THR A 257 8.25 13.15 -21.12
C THR A 257 8.43 11.68 -20.70
N TRP A 258 7.49 10.80 -21.08
CA TRP A 258 7.53 9.38 -20.71
C TRP A 258 8.64 8.62 -21.42
N THR A 259 8.85 8.91 -22.71
CA THR A 259 9.91 8.26 -23.49
C THR A 259 11.30 8.68 -23.01
N ALA A 260 11.48 9.97 -22.68
CA ALA A 260 12.71 10.49 -22.08
C ALA A 260 12.97 9.88 -20.69
N THR A 261 11.96 9.86 -19.82
CA THR A 261 12.06 9.24 -18.49
C THR A 261 12.46 7.76 -18.60
N LEU A 262 11.84 7.01 -19.51
CA LEU A 262 12.20 5.62 -19.77
C LEU A 262 13.63 5.47 -20.30
N ALA A 263 14.10 6.37 -21.17
CA ALA A 263 15.46 6.34 -21.69
C ALA A 263 16.49 6.46 -20.55
N PHE A 264 16.26 7.39 -19.61
CA PHE A 264 17.09 7.51 -18.40
C PHE A 264 17.00 6.26 -17.51
N LEU A 265 15.80 5.80 -17.18
CA LEU A 265 15.62 4.68 -16.26
C LEU A 265 16.24 3.36 -16.76
N LYS A 266 16.29 3.15 -18.08
CA LYS A 266 16.97 2.01 -18.69
C LYS A 266 18.48 1.99 -18.43
N GLN A 267 19.09 3.14 -18.19
CA GLN A 267 20.52 3.27 -17.87
C GLN A 267 20.81 2.98 -16.39
N THR A 268 19.78 2.95 -15.54
CA THR A 268 19.93 2.64 -14.11
C THR A 268 20.05 1.14 -13.87
N THR A 269 20.55 0.77 -12.68
CA THR A 269 20.57 -0.64 -12.24
C THR A 269 19.24 -1.11 -11.64
N LEU A 270 18.18 -0.29 -11.70
CA LEU A 270 16.89 -0.64 -11.12
C LEU A 270 16.28 -1.87 -11.82
N PRO A 271 15.52 -2.71 -11.10
CA PRO A 271 14.71 -3.76 -11.71
C PRO A 271 13.72 -3.17 -12.73
N LEU A 272 13.42 -3.91 -13.82
CA LEU A 272 12.51 -3.44 -14.87
C LEU A 272 11.15 -3.00 -14.32
N GLU A 273 10.60 -3.73 -13.35
CA GLU A 273 9.34 -3.36 -12.69
C GLU A 273 9.45 -2.00 -11.99
N ASN A 274 10.55 -1.73 -11.28
CA ASN A 274 10.79 -0.45 -10.61
C ASN A 274 11.05 0.67 -11.61
N GLN A 275 11.69 0.38 -12.75
CA GLN A 275 11.82 1.35 -13.85
C GLN A 275 10.44 1.71 -14.41
N ILE A 276 9.57 0.73 -14.70
CA ILE A 276 8.22 0.99 -15.20
C ILE A 276 7.39 1.76 -14.17
N LYS A 277 7.41 1.34 -12.89
CA LYS A 277 6.72 2.07 -11.81
C LYS A 277 7.20 3.50 -11.68
N ALA A 278 8.52 3.73 -11.70
CA ALA A 278 9.07 5.07 -11.65
C ALA A 278 8.63 5.92 -12.84
N ALA A 279 8.64 5.36 -14.06
CA ALA A 279 8.19 6.04 -15.27
C ALA A 279 6.68 6.36 -15.27
N GLU A 280 5.83 5.48 -14.75
CA GLU A 280 4.39 5.72 -14.64
C GLU A 280 4.06 6.79 -13.59
N GLU A 281 4.79 6.77 -12.47
CA GLU A 281 4.65 7.78 -11.44
C GLU A 281 5.20 9.14 -11.88
N ARG A 282 6.08 9.17 -12.89
CA ARG A 282 6.37 10.38 -13.67
C ARG A 282 5.17 10.70 -14.56
N ASN A 283 4.21 11.36 -13.96
CA ASN A 283 3.04 11.79 -14.68
C ASN A 283 3.39 13.04 -15.51
N ALA A 284 3.80 12.85 -16.77
CA ALA A 284 3.95 13.92 -17.77
C ALA A 284 2.72 14.84 -17.81
N SER A 285 1.55 14.26 -17.56
CA SER A 285 0.32 15.02 -17.52
C SER A 285 0.23 15.92 -16.29
N SER A 286 0.82 15.66 -15.11
CA SER A 286 0.56 16.52 -13.95
C SER A 286 0.97 18.00 -14.14
N PRO A 287 2.18 18.34 -14.65
CA PRO A 287 2.53 19.74 -14.94
C PRO A 287 1.73 20.32 -16.11
N ALA A 288 1.57 19.56 -17.19
CA ALA A 288 0.77 19.92 -18.35
C ALA A 288 -0.71 20.20 -17.99
N LEU A 289 -1.33 19.32 -17.21
CA LEU A 289 -2.68 19.44 -16.65
C LEU A 289 -2.74 20.62 -15.68
N SER A 290 -1.74 20.78 -14.81
CA SER A 290 -1.68 21.86 -13.83
C SER A 290 -1.60 23.22 -14.50
N PHE A 291 -0.79 23.36 -15.54
CA PHE A 291 -0.68 24.56 -16.38
C PHE A 291 -2.04 24.94 -16.97
N VAL A 292 -2.68 24.02 -17.69
CA VAL A 292 -3.97 24.29 -18.35
C VAL A 292 -5.08 24.54 -17.34
N ALA A 293 -5.07 23.81 -16.22
CA ALA A 293 -5.99 24.03 -15.11
C ALA A 293 -5.86 25.43 -14.50
N GLN A 294 -4.64 25.92 -14.32
CA GLN A 294 -4.38 27.26 -13.80
C GLN A 294 -4.84 28.33 -14.79
N LEU A 295 -4.58 28.14 -16.09
CA LEU A 295 -5.05 29.05 -17.14
C LEU A 295 -6.58 29.14 -17.19
N SER A 296 -7.26 27.99 -17.19
CA SER A 296 -8.72 27.93 -17.14
C SER A 296 -9.27 28.58 -15.87
N ARG A 297 -8.63 28.34 -14.72
CA ARG A 297 -9.03 28.94 -13.43
C ARG A 297 -8.94 30.46 -13.46
N TRP A 298 -7.85 31.01 -13.98
CA TRP A 298 -7.66 32.46 -14.08
C TRP A 298 -8.72 33.12 -14.96
N LEU A 299 -8.99 32.56 -16.14
CA LEU A 299 -10.01 33.07 -17.05
C LEU A 299 -11.41 32.99 -16.43
N LEU A 300 -11.71 31.89 -15.74
CA LEU A 300 -12.96 31.71 -15.01
C LEU A 300 -13.13 32.75 -13.88
N TYR A 301 -12.05 33.04 -13.15
CA TYR A 301 -12.05 34.01 -12.05
C TYR A 301 -12.27 35.44 -12.57
N ALA A 302 -11.60 35.81 -13.67
CA ALA A 302 -11.82 37.08 -14.34
C ALA A 302 -13.29 37.23 -14.80
N CYS A 303 -13.82 36.25 -15.52
CA CYS A 303 -15.22 36.23 -15.96
C CYS A 303 -16.21 36.38 -14.80
N LYS A 304 -16.01 35.62 -13.69
CA LYS A 304 -16.91 35.70 -12.52
C LYS A 304 -16.85 37.06 -11.83
N SER A 305 -15.65 37.65 -11.71
CA SER A 305 -15.45 38.97 -11.12
C SER A 305 -16.13 40.05 -11.96
N ASP A 306 -15.88 40.06 -13.28
CA ASP A 306 -16.43 41.05 -14.21
C ASP A 306 -17.95 40.94 -14.34
N LEU A 307 -18.51 39.72 -14.32
CA LEU A 307 -19.95 39.51 -14.38
C LEU A 307 -20.67 40.17 -13.19
N ARG A 308 -20.07 40.13 -12.00
CA ARG A 308 -20.64 40.80 -10.82
C ARG A 308 -20.55 42.31 -10.89
N GLN A 309 -19.47 42.82 -11.46
CA GLN A 309 -19.30 44.24 -11.72
C GLN A 309 -20.14 44.70 -12.92
N GLN A 310 -20.99 43.83 -13.47
CA GLN A 310 -21.85 44.10 -14.63
C GLN A 310 -21.07 44.55 -15.87
N LYS A 311 -19.80 44.16 -15.96
CA LYS A 311 -18.91 44.44 -17.09
C LYS A 311 -19.13 43.42 -18.21
N TYR A 312 -20.36 43.35 -18.73
CA TYR A 312 -20.79 42.32 -19.67
C TYR A 312 -19.89 42.20 -20.91
N ASP A 313 -19.45 43.32 -21.50
CA ASP A 313 -18.55 43.31 -22.66
C ASP A 313 -17.18 42.69 -22.33
N THR A 314 -16.70 42.88 -21.09
CA THR A 314 -15.44 42.29 -20.64
C THR A 314 -15.59 40.78 -20.40
N VAL A 315 -16.74 40.35 -19.88
CA VAL A 315 -17.08 38.92 -19.74
C VAL A 315 -17.15 38.26 -21.12
N ILE A 316 -17.80 38.88 -22.10
CA ILE A 316 -17.87 38.38 -23.48
C ILE A 316 -16.46 38.21 -24.03
N LYS A 317 -15.63 39.27 -23.95
CA LYS A 317 -14.24 39.22 -24.40
C LYS A 317 -13.45 38.10 -23.72
N ASN A 318 -13.59 37.90 -22.41
CA ASN A 318 -12.87 36.84 -21.69
C ASN A 318 -13.39 35.44 -22.02
N ALA A 319 -14.71 35.29 -22.26
CA ALA A 319 -15.30 34.05 -22.74
C ALA A 319 -14.77 33.66 -24.13
N ASP A 320 -14.65 34.63 -25.05
CA ASP A 320 -14.06 34.41 -26.37
C ASP A 320 -12.60 33.94 -26.30
N ARG A 321 -11.84 34.38 -25.29
CA ARG A 321 -10.47 33.86 -25.04
C ARG A 321 -10.48 32.38 -24.68
N GLU A 322 -11.44 31.93 -23.85
CA GLU A 322 -11.59 30.50 -23.54
C GLU A 322 -11.95 29.70 -24.80
N LEU A 323 -12.85 30.22 -25.64
CA LEU A 323 -13.20 29.58 -26.91
C LEU A 323 -11.99 29.49 -27.85
N ARG A 324 -11.20 30.58 -27.94
CA ARG A 324 -9.99 30.61 -28.75
C ARG A 324 -8.95 29.59 -28.28
N ILE A 325 -8.75 29.44 -26.98
CA ILE A 325 -7.87 28.39 -26.44
C ILE A 325 -8.40 27.01 -26.83
N ALA A 326 -9.72 26.77 -26.74
CA ALA A 326 -10.29 25.49 -27.14
C ALA A 326 -10.02 25.14 -28.63
N GLU A 327 -9.98 26.13 -29.51
CA GLU A 327 -9.61 25.96 -30.92
C GLU A 327 -8.13 25.62 -31.11
N GLN A 328 -7.26 26.24 -30.31
CA GLN A 328 -5.81 26.01 -30.35
C GLN A 328 -5.40 24.63 -29.80
N LEU A 329 -6.26 23.97 -29.01
CA LEU A 329 -6.06 22.60 -28.52
C LEU A 329 -6.45 21.56 -29.60
N THR A 330 -5.86 21.69 -30.79
CA THR A 330 -6.09 20.83 -31.96
C THR A 330 -4.75 20.32 -32.51
N GLY A 331 -4.75 19.18 -33.20
CA GLY A 331 -3.57 18.56 -33.81
C GLY A 331 -3.37 17.09 -33.43
N LYS A 332 -3.06 16.24 -34.42
CA LYS A 332 -2.89 14.78 -34.24
C LYS A 332 -1.83 14.38 -33.20
N GLN A 333 -0.88 15.27 -32.92
CA GLN A 333 0.19 15.09 -31.91
C GLN A 333 -0.01 15.97 -30.67
N ASN A 334 -1.11 16.71 -30.59
CA ASN A 334 -1.41 17.54 -29.44
C ASN A 334 -2.04 16.65 -28.36
N PHE A 335 -1.31 16.46 -27.26
CA PHE A 335 -1.79 15.70 -26.11
C PHE A 335 -3.18 16.17 -25.66
N TYR A 336 -3.48 17.46 -25.74
CA TYR A 336 -4.73 18.03 -25.25
C TYR A 336 -5.92 17.87 -26.18
N GLU A 337 -5.73 17.66 -27.49
CA GLU A 337 -6.84 17.52 -28.43
C GLU A 337 -7.76 16.36 -28.04
N GLN A 338 -7.18 15.29 -27.50
CA GLN A 338 -7.87 14.07 -27.12
C GLN A 338 -8.18 14.01 -25.62
N THR A 339 -8.03 15.13 -24.90
CA THR A 339 -8.28 15.21 -23.46
C THR A 339 -9.50 16.06 -23.13
N PHE A 340 -9.87 16.03 -21.85
CA PHE A 340 -11.00 16.79 -21.30
C PHE A 340 -10.86 18.33 -21.44
N PHE A 341 -9.65 18.88 -21.62
CA PHE A 341 -9.44 20.35 -21.58
C PHE A 341 -10.07 21.09 -22.74
N LYS A 342 -9.97 20.57 -23.97
CA LYS A 342 -10.62 21.14 -25.15
C LYS A 342 -12.12 21.34 -24.91
N PHE A 343 -12.79 20.29 -24.43
CA PHE A 343 -14.21 20.34 -24.10
C PHE A 343 -14.50 21.26 -22.90
N SER A 344 -13.59 21.34 -21.94
CA SER A 344 -13.75 22.20 -20.75
C SER A 344 -13.71 23.67 -21.10
N PHE A 345 -12.72 24.14 -21.87
CA PHE A 345 -12.66 25.52 -22.32
C PHE A 345 -13.84 25.89 -23.22
N ARG A 346 -14.21 25.03 -24.18
CA ARG A 346 -15.35 25.28 -25.06
C ARG A 346 -16.65 25.39 -24.28
N THR A 347 -16.92 24.46 -23.36
CA THR A 347 -18.15 24.49 -22.53
C THR A 347 -18.14 25.62 -21.51
N SER A 348 -16.98 25.97 -20.95
CA SER A 348 -16.84 27.11 -20.03
C SER A 348 -17.13 28.43 -20.75
N GLY A 349 -16.46 28.71 -21.88
CA GLY A 349 -16.63 29.95 -22.62
C GLY A 349 -18.06 30.16 -23.09
N LEU A 350 -18.67 29.15 -23.73
CA LEU A 350 -20.08 29.21 -24.17
C LEU A 350 -21.02 29.36 -22.96
N GLY A 351 -20.70 28.72 -21.84
CA GLY A 351 -21.46 28.85 -20.60
C GLY A 351 -21.41 30.26 -20.00
N GLN A 352 -20.28 30.96 -20.11
CA GLN A 352 -20.18 32.36 -19.68
C GLN A 352 -20.98 33.29 -20.61
N LEU A 353 -20.84 33.12 -21.92
CA LEU A 353 -21.65 33.87 -22.91
C LEU A 353 -23.14 33.68 -22.66
N PHE A 354 -23.57 32.44 -22.39
CA PHE A 354 -24.97 32.14 -22.11
C PHE A 354 -25.49 32.79 -20.82
N LYS A 355 -24.64 32.91 -19.78
CA LYS A 355 -25.00 33.68 -18.58
C LYS A 355 -25.17 35.16 -18.87
N VAL A 356 -24.30 35.76 -19.69
CA VAL A 356 -24.46 37.15 -20.11
C VAL A 356 -25.75 37.29 -20.92
N LEU A 357 -26.07 36.35 -21.82
CA LEU A 357 -27.32 36.36 -22.56
C LEU A 357 -28.55 36.33 -21.63
N GLN A 358 -28.50 35.57 -20.53
CA GLN A 358 -29.60 35.52 -19.56
C GLN A 358 -29.76 36.80 -18.76
N LEU A 359 -28.66 37.47 -18.40
CA LEU A 359 -28.66 38.66 -17.54
C LEU A 359 -28.78 39.97 -18.33
N HIS A 360 -28.26 39.99 -19.57
CA HIS A 360 -28.19 41.17 -20.43
C HIS A 360 -28.36 40.78 -21.92
N PRO A 361 -29.60 40.42 -22.36
CA PRO A 361 -29.85 39.93 -23.72
C PRO A 361 -29.51 40.91 -24.84
N GLU A 362 -29.54 42.21 -24.53
CA GLU A 362 -29.23 43.35 -25.40
C GLU A 362 -27.80 43.27 -25.97
N SER A 363 -26.87 42.59 -25.27
CA SER A 363 -25.47 42.41 -25.72
C SER A 363 -25.32 41.51 -26.94
N PHE A 364 -26.38 40.81 -27.37
CA PHE A 364 -26.33 39.85 -28.48
C PHE A 364 -27.43 40.14 -29.50
N LYS A 365 -27.08 40.04 -30.79
CA LYS A 365 -28.07 40.09 -31.89
C LYS A 365 -28.95 38.84 -31.87
N PRO A 366 -30.22 38.91 -32.32
CA PRO A 366 -31.12 37.75 -32.29
C PRO A 366 -30.57 36.48 -32.93
N ALA A 367 -29.82 36.59 -34.04
CA ALA A 367 -29.17 35.44 -34.68
C ALA A 367 -28.09 34.80 -33.80
N GLU A 368 -27.24 35.63 -33.16
CA GLU A 368 -26.17 35.20 -32.24
C GLU A 368 -26.75 34.48 -31.02
N ARG A 369 -27.96 34.83 -30.57
CA ARG A 369 -28.64 34.18 -29.43
C ARG A 369 -29.01 32.74 -29.72
N GLU A 370 -29.54 32.47 -30.91
CA GLU A 370 -29.94 31.11 -31.31
C GLU A 370 -28.72 30.26 -31.63
N GLU A 371 -27.72 30.83 -32.30
CA GLU A 371 -26.44 30.17 -32.55
C GLU A 371 -25.75 29.78 -31.23
N LEU A 372 -25.68 30.69 -30.25
CA LEU A 372 -25.06 30.41 -28.94
C LEU A 372 -25.74 29.25 -28.20
N LYS A 373 -27.07 29.16 -28.25
CA LYS A 373 -27.81 28.05 -27.63
C LYS A 373 -27.48 26.72 -28.31
N GLN A 374 -27.47 26.70 -29.64
CA GLN A 374 -27.14 25.52 -30.44
C GLN A 374 -25.70 25.07 -30.18
N ASP A 375 -24.75 26.01 -30.21
CA ASP A 375 -23.34 25.78 -29.93
C ASP A 375 -23.12 25.22 -28.53
N LEU A 376 -23.78 25.77 -27.52
CA LEU A 376 -23.69 25.30 -26.14
C LEU A 376 -24.23 23.86 -26.02
N GLN A 377 -25.39 23.58 -26.62
CA GLN A 377 -25.97 22.22 -26.63
C GLN A 377 -25.02 21.23 -27.33
N GLN A 378 -24.45 21.60 -28.47
CA GLN A 378 -23.50 20.76 -29.20
C GLN A 378 -22.21 20.53 -28.39
N ALA A 379 -21.69 21.55 -27.71
CA ALA A 379 -20.51 21.43 -26.87
C ALA A 379 -20.74 20.49 -25.67
N TRP A 380 -21.91 20.56 -25.03
CA TRP A 380 -22.31 19.62 -23.98
C TRP A 380 -22.45 18.19 -24.50
N LEU A 381 -23.07 18.01 -25.67
CA LEU A 381 -23.20 16.70 -26.30
C LEU A 381 -21.82 16.09 -26.59
N GLN A 382 -20.91 16.84 -27.20
CA GLN A 382 -19.55 16.37 -27.48
C GLN A 382 -18.79 16.00 -26.20
N ARG A 383 -18.90 16.81 -25.15
CA ARG A 383 -18.30 16.52 -23.84
C ARG A 383 -18.87 15.24 -23.23
N ASN A 384 -20.18 15.00 -23.35
CA ASN A 384 -20.82 13.80 -22.83
C ASN A 384 -20.42 12.55 -23.61
N ILE A 385 -20.34 12.62 -24.95
CA ILE A 385 -19.83 11.53 -25.79
C ILE A 385 -18.38 11.20 -25.40
N PHE A 386 -17.54 12.21 -25.21
CA PHE A 386 -16.16 12.00 -24.78
C PHE A 386 -16.09 11.29 -23.42
N ARG A 387 -16.87 11.75 -22.43
CA ARG A 387 -16.95 11.09 -21.11
C ARG A 387 -17.42 9.64 -21.22
N GLU A 388 -18.46 9.39 -22.00
CA GLU A 388 -18.97 8.05 -22.25
C GLU A 388 -17.91 7.15 -22.93
N ALA A 389 -17.15 7.69 -23.89
CA ALA A 389 -16.07 6.95 -24.55
C ALA A 389 -14.95 6.57 -23.56
N VAL A 390 -14.56 7.49 -22.67
CA VAL A 390 -13.59 7.22 -21.60
C VAL A 390 -14.12 6.18 -20.63
N ASP A 391 -15.40 6.26 -20.24
CA ASP A 391 -16.02 5.29 -19.33
C ASP A 391 -16.11 3.90 -19.97
N ARG A 392 -16.48 3.80 -21.25
CA ARG A 392 -16.49 2.55 -22.02
C ARG A 392 -15.08 2.00 -22.19
N TYR A 393 -14.09 2.84 -22.47
CA TYR A 393 -12.69 2.43 -22.55
C TYR A 393 -12.19 1.85 -21.21
N GLN A 394 -12.46 2.53 -20.10
CA GLN A 394 -12.11 2.04 -18.77
C GLN A 394 -12.83 0.73 -18.46
N LYS A 395 -14.12 0.64 -18.77
CA LYS A 395 -14.90 -0.58 -18.62
C LYS A 395 -14.36 -1.73 -19.48
N GLN A 396 -13.99 -1.50 -20.74
CA GLN A 396 -13.36 -2.51 -21.60
C GLN A 396 -11.99 -2.93 -21.05
N LYS A 397 -11.22 -2.00 -20.49
CA LYS A 397 -9.94 -2.29 -19.84
C LYS A 397 -10.13 -3.13 -18.55
N ASP A 398 -11.20 -2.87 -17.81
CA ASP A 398 -11.57 -3.59 -16.60
C ASP A 398 -12.21 -4.97 -16.91
N GLU A 399 -12.95 -5.08 -18.03
CA GLU A 399 -13.59 -6.30 -18.53
C GLU A 399 -12.63 -7.19 -19.33
N GLN A 400 -11.54 -6.63 -19.88
CA GLN A 400 -10.44 -7.42 -20.40
C GLN A 400 -9.98 -8.34 -19.26
N PRO A 401 -10.01 -9.66 -19.44
CA PRO A 401 -9.69 -10.58 -18.36
C PRO A 401 -8.30 -10.22 -17.85
N ALA A 402 -8.23 -9.84 -16.56
CA ALA A 402 -6.99 -9.60 -15.85
C ALA A 402 -6.08 -10.83 -16.08
N VAL A 403 -5.17 -10.70 -17.05
CA VAL A 403 -4.33 -11.73 -17.68
C VAL A 403 -4.52 -13.09 -17.04
N GLU A 404 -5.60 -13.85 -17.36
CA GLU A 404 -6.06 -15.06 -16.62
C GLU A 404 -5.08 -15.53 -15.54
N VAL A 405 -5.05 -14.77 -14.44
CA VAL A 405 -3.98 -14.97 -13.47
C VAL A 405 -4.42 -16.22 -12.75
N SER A 406 -3.72 -17.34 -13.02
CA SER A 406 -4.04 -18.63 -12.41
C SER A 406 -4.33 -18.39 -10.92
N PRO A 407 -5.43 -18.91 -10.36
CA PRO A 407 -5.74 -18.71 -8.93
C PRO A 407 -4.59 -19.15 -8.02
N ALA A 408 -3.69 -19.99 -8.52
CA ALA A 408 -2.45 -20.37 -7.87
C ALA A 408 -1.48 -19.20 -7.61
N VAL A 409 -1.54 -18.10 -8.37
CA VAL A 409 -0.69 -16.91 -8.17
C VAL A 409 -0.98 -16.23 -6.84
N VAL A 410 -2.25 -16.23 -6.40
CA VAL A 410 -2.65 -15.70 -5.08
C VAL A 410 -1.95 -16.46 -3.94
N LEU A 411 -1.50 -17.69 -4.19
CA LEU A 411 -0.79 -18.50 -3.21
C LEU A 411 0.72 -18.21 -3.16
N ILE A 412 1.29 -17.43 -4.08
CA ILE A 412 2.74 -17.20 -4.16
C ILE A 412 3.23 -16.37 -2.98
N ASP A 413 2.63 -15.21 -2.74
CA ASP A 413 3.00 -14.32 -1.63
C ASP A 413 2.92 -15.01 -0.26
N PRO A 414 1.81 -15.69 0.12
CA PRO A 414 1.78 -16.42 1.38
C PRO A 414 2.79 -17.58 1.39
N SER A 415 3.00 -18.27 0.26
CA SER A 415 3.97 -19.38 0.20
C SER A 415 5.40 -18.91 0.43
N GLN A 416 5.82 -17.79 -0.18
CA GLN A 416 7.15 -17.20 0.06
C GLN A 416 7.36 -16.89 1.53
N ARG A 417 6.38 -16.26 2.18
CA ARG A 417 6.46 -15.89 3.59
C ARG A 417 6.51 -17.11 4.52
N PHE A 418 5.69 -18.12 4.25
CA PHE A 418 5.78 -19.40 4.96
C PHE A 418 7.17 -20.05 4.80
N ILE A 419 7.76 -20.01 3.61
CA ILE A 419 9.13 -20.52 3.39
C ILE A 419 10.14 -19.72 4.22
N ILE A 420 10.03 -18.38 4.27
CA ILE A 420 10.93 -17.51 5.06
C ILE A 420 10.92 -17.88 6.54
N TYR A 421 9.77 -18.24 7.12
CA TYR A 421 9.70 -18.69 8.53
C TYR A 421 10.07 -20.16 8.72
N LEU A 422 9.61 -21.05 7.83
CA LEU A 422 9.77 -22.49 7.98
C LEU A 422 11.19 -22.98 7.71
N LEU A 423 11.92 -22.35 6.80
CA LEU A 423 13.30 -22.72 6.46
C LEU A 423 14.26 -22.57 7.66
N PRO A 424 14.42 -21.38 8.27
CA PRO A 424 15.31 -21.21 9.42
C PRO A 424 14.83 -22.03 10.62
N LEU A 425 13.50 -22.13 10.84
CA LEU A 425 12.95 -22.95 11.93
C LEU A 425 13.28 -24.43 11.75
N SER A 426 13.17 -24.95 10.53
CA SER A 426 13.50 -26.35 10.25
C SER A 426 15.00 -26.63 10.40
N LEU A 427 15.86 -25.67 10.01
CA LEU A 427 17.31 -25.75 10.24
C LEU A 427 17.64 -25.73 11.74
N LEU A 428 17.04 -24.84 12.52
CA LEU A 428 17.21 -24.77 13.97
C LEU A 428 16.76 -26.07 14.66
N LEU A 429 15.61 -26.63 14.27
CA LEU A 429 15.12 -27.91 14.79
C LEU A 429 16.01 -29.09 14.36
N MET A 430 16.66 -29.01 13.19
CA MET A 430 17.63 -29.99 12.74
C MET A 430 18.92 -29.92 13.55
N LEU A 431 19.45 -28.71 13.81
CA LEU A 431 20.61 -28.45 14.67
C LEU A 431 20.35 -28.87 16.13
N ALA A 432 19.20 -28.51 16.69
CA ALA A 432 18.79 -28.98 18.01
C ALA A 432 18.68 -30.52 18.06
N GLY A 433 18.26 -31.14 16.96
CA GLY A 433 18.23 -32.59 16.81
C GLY A 433 19.62 -33.24 16.75
N SER A 434 20.59 -32.62 16.09
CA SER A 434 21.97 -33.16 16.01
C SER A 434 22.74 -32.96 17.31
N LEU A 435 22.63 -31.79 17.95
CA LEU A 435 23.29 -31.46 19.22
C LEU A 435 22.80 -32.34 20.39
N THR A 436 21.58 -32.88 20.30
CA THR A 436 21.01 -33.74 21.35
C THR A 436 21.37 -35.22 21.24
N GLY A 437 22.25 -35.60 20.28
CA GLY A 437 22.82 -36.96 20.17
C GLY A 437 21.78 -38.06 19.99
N GLN A 438 21.01 -38.01 18.89
CA GLN A 438 19.86 -38.90 18.69
C GLN A 438 20.21 -40.22 17.99
N PRO A 439 19.95 -41.41 18.59
CA PRO A 439 19.94 -42.68 17.87
C PRO A 439 18.68 -42.82 16.99
N ALA A 440 18.84 -43.45 15.81
CA ALA A 440 17.84 -43.52 14.75
C ALA A 440 16.59 -44.37 15.08
N ASP A 441 16.65 -45.23 16.11
CA ASP A 441 15.75 -46.38 16.22
C ASP A 441 14.53 -46.23 17.13
N ASN A 442 14.40 -45.12 17.89
CA ASN A 442 13.21 -44.94 18.73
C ASN A 442 12.03 -44.37 17.94
N THR A 443 10.97 -45.17 17.76
CA THR A 443 9.74 -44.83 17.03
C THR A 443 8.91 -43.80 17.80
N ALA A 444 9.19 -42.51 17.59
CA ALA A 444 8.29 -41.44 18.03
C ALA A 444 6.87 -41.69 17.45
N PRO A 445 5.80 -41.51 18.24
CA PRO A 445 4.45 -41.78 17.76
C PRO A 445 4.12 -40.85 16.61
N ARG A 446 3.65 -41.45 15.52
CA ARG A 446 3.21 -40.73 14.32
C ARG A 446 1.79 -40.21 14.58
N PRO A 447 1.55 -38.89 14.65
CA PRO A 447 0.21 -38.41 14.37
C PRO A 447 -0.17 -38.88 12.97
N GLY A 448 -1.39 -39.39 12.81
CA GLY A 448 -1.92 -39.66 11.47
C GLY A 448 -1.88 -38.37 10.65
N TRP A 449 -1.65 -38.49 9.34
CA TRP A 449 -1.51 -37.35 8.43
C TRP A 449 -2.65 -36.33 8.56
N TRP A 450 -3.89 -36.78 8.80
CA TRP A 450 -5.07 -35.94 8.99
C TRP A 450 -4.99 -35.05 10.24
N ARG A 451 -4.31 -35.51 11.31
CA ARG A 451 -4.14 -34.72 12.55
C ARG A 451 -3.12 -33.62 12.35
N THR A 452 -2.04 -33.93 11.63
CA THR A 452 -1.05 -32.93 11.22
C THR A 452 -1.74 -31.87 10.37
N LEU A 453 -2.55 -32.29 9.39
CA LEU A 453 -3.30 -31.38 8.53
C LEU A 453 -4.30 -30.52 9.33
N PHE A 454 -5.04 -31.11 10.26
CA PHE A 454 -5.96 -30.37 11.13
C PHE A 454 -5.22 -29.31 11.97
N ALA A 455 -4.09 -29.66 12.58
CA ALA A 455 -3.33 -28.70 13.39
C ALA A 455 -2.81 -27.51 12.56
N TRP A 456 -2.34 -27.76 11.34
CA TRP A 456 -1.92 -26.70 10.42
C TRP A 456 -3.10 -25.85 9.95
N PHE A 457 -4.22 -26.47 9.58
CA PHE A 457 -5.42 -25.74 9.17
C PHE A 457 -5.95 -24.86 10.31
N THR A 458 -6.09 -25.41 11.52
CA THR A 458 -6.50 -24.66 12.70
C THR A 458 -5.53 -23.53 13.02
N GLY A 459 -4.22 -23.77 12.93
CA GLY A 459 -3.21 -22.75 13.19
C GLY A 459 -3.27 -21.59 12.20
N VAL A 460 -3.38 -21.88 10.90
CA VAL A 460 -3.52 -20.87 9.85
C VAL A 460 -4.85 -20.12 9.97
N SER A 461 -5.97 -20.83 10.13
CA SER A 461 -7.30 -20.22 10.27
C SER A 461 -7.39 -19.32 11.50
N LEU A 462 -6.88 -19.75 12.64
CA LEU A 462 -6.92 -18.94 13.86
C LEU A 462 -6.00 -17.72 13.74
N SER A 463 -4.83 -17.87 13.12
CA SER A 463 -3.97 -16.72 12.86
C SER A 463 -4.60 -15.71 11.91
N LEU A 464 -5.20 -16.17 10.82
CA LEU A 464 -5.86 -15.31 9.84
C LEU A 464 -7.07 -14.63 10.46
N PHE A 465 -7.78 -15.32 11.35
CA PHE A 465 -8.87 -14.74 12.11
C PHE A 465 -8.39 -13.62 13.04
N ILE A 466 -7.40 -13.92 13.91
CA ILE A 466 -6.89 -12.98 14.92
C ILE A 466 -6.19 -11.78 14.27
N TRP A 467 -5.34 -12.01 13.27
CA TRP A 467 -4.46 -10.98 12.72
C TRP A 467 -4.91 -10.44 11.36
N GLY A 468 -5.90 -11.05 10.72
CA GLY A 468 -6.48 -10.58 9.46
C GLY A 468 -7.92 -10.09 9.61
N VAL A 469 -8.83 -10.95 10.08
CA VAL A 469 -10.28 -10.66 10.11
C VAL A 469 -10.64 -9.60 11.15
N ILE A 470 -10.14 -9.72 12.37
CA ILE A 470 -10.43 -8.75 13.45
C ILE A 470 -9.84 -7.38 13.10
N PRO A 471 -8.57 -7.26 12.67
CA PRO A 471 -8.00 -5.95 12.35
C PRO A 471 -8.53 -5.30 11.08
N ALA A 472 -9.13 -6.08 10.18
CA ALA A 472 -9.77 -5.56 8.97
C ALA A 472 -11.17 -4.98 9.22
N ASP A 473 -11.63 -4.93 10.47
CA ASP A 473 -12.97 -4.45 10.87
C ASP A 473 -14.11 -5.16 10.10
N VAL A 474 -13.91 -6.44 9.76
CA VAL A 474 -14.96 -7.26 9.12
C VAL A 474 -16.06 -7.63 10.13
N LEU A 475 -15.69 -7.73 11.41
CA LEU A 475 -16.60 -7.96 12.53
C LEU A 475 -16.76 -6.67 13.33
N SER A 476 -17.92 -6.47 13.96
CA SER A 476 -18.10 -5.34 14.88
C SER A 476 -17.09 -5.43 16.04
N LYS A 477 -16.57 -4.28 16.50
CA LYS A 477 -15.56 -4.21 17.58
C LYS A 477 -15.97 -5.02 18.83
N GLN A 478 -17.24 -4.95 19.21
CA GLN A 478 -17.79 -5.72 20.34
C GLN A 478 -17.70 -7.24 20.14
N LEU A 479 -17.99 -7.72 18.93
CA LEU A 479 -18.00 -9.15 18.60
C LEU A 479 -16.57 -9.67 18.41
N GLY A 480 -15.68 -8.88 17.81
CA GLY A 480 -14.24 -9.16 17.73
C GLY A 480 -13.59 -9.26 19.11
N ASN A 481 -13.84 -8.29 19.99
CA ASN A 481 -13.33 -8.27 21.37
C ASN A 481 -13.90 -9.44 22.19
N GLY A 482 -15.19 -9.74 22.06
CA GLY A 482 -15.82 -10.88 22.72
C GLY A 482 -15.21 -12.23 22.30
N LEU A 483 -14.90 -12.41 21.01
CA LEU A 483 -14.25 -13.62 20.50
C LEU A 483 -12.79 -13.73 20.92
N LEU A 484 -12.03 -12.62 20.92
CA LEU A 484 -10.66 -12.59 21.45
C LEU A 484 -10.61 -12.93 22.93
N LEU A 485 -11.50 -12.33 23.72
CA LEU A 485 -11.63 -12.63 25.14
C LEU A 485 -11.96 -14.12 25.35
N GLY A 486 -12.91 -14.65 24.59
CA GLY A 486 -13.26 -16.07 24.60
C GLY A 486 -12.08 -16.98 24.26
N LEU A 487 -11.27 -16.63 23.25
CA LEU A 487 -10.04 -17.36 22.89
C LEU A 487 -8.97 -17.29 23.98
N CYS A 488 -8.78 -16.13 24.61
CA CYS A 488 -7.89 -15.96 25.75
C CYS A 488 -8.34 -16.83 26.94
N TRP A 489 -9.63 -16.86 27.25
CA TRP A 489 -10.17 -17.73 28.30
C TRP A 489 -9.99 -19.20 27.97
N LEU A 490 -10.32 -19.62 26.75
CA LEU A 490 -10.19 -21.01 26.33
C LEU A 490 -8.72 -21.47 26.41
N SER A 491 -7.79 -20.65 25.93
CA SER A 491 -6.35 -20.96 25.97
C SER A 491 -5.80 -21.00 27.40
N LEU A 492 -6.19 -20.06 28.25
CA LEU A 492 -5.83 -20.04 29.67
C LEU A 492 -6.35 -21.30 30.39
N ILE A 493 -7.63 -21.64 30.21
CA ILE A 493 -8.25 -22.84 30.78
C ILE A 493 -7.50 -24.08 30.29
N LEU A 494 -7.15 -24.14 29.01
CA LEU A 494 -6.40 -25.25 28.43
C LEU A 494 -4.99 -25.37 29.05
N VAL A 495 -4.25 -24.26 29.19
CA VAL A 495 -2.91 -24.24 29.80
C VAL A 495 -2.97 -24.68 31.26
N LEU A 496 -3.93 -24.14 32.03
CA LEU A 496 -4.12 -24.49 33.44
C LEU A 496 -4.49 -25.97 33.60
N THR A 497 -5.46 -26.45 32.82
CA THR A 497 -5.89 -27.86 32.87
C THR A 497 -4.78 -28.83 32.46
N VAL A 498 -4.03 -28.54 31.39
CA VAL A 498 -2.90 -29.35 30.95
C VAL A 498 -1.76 -29.33 31.98
N SER A 499 -1.44 -28.16 32.55
CA SER A 499 -0.40 -28.01 33.57
C SER A 499 -0.76 -28.79 34.83
N LEU A 500 -1.99 -28.64 35.34
CA LEU A 500 -2.49 -29.38 36.50
C LEU A 500 -2.52 -30.88 36.26
N TRP A 501 -2.93 -31.29 35.05
CA TRP A 501 -2.96 -32.67 34.66
C TRP A 501 -1.55 -33.29 34.61
N LEU A 502 -0.56 -32.56 34.06
CA LEU A 502 0.86 -32.97 34.04
C LEU A 502 1.44 -33.06 35.46
N ILE A 503 1.14 -32.07 36.31
CA ILE A 503 1.60 -31.99 37.71
C ILE A 503 1.01 -33.13 38.54
N ARG A 504 -0.29 -33.43 38.37
CA ARG A 504 -0.96 -34.57 39.01
C ARG A 504 -0.25 -35.88 38.66
N ARG A 505 0.06 -36.08 37.38
CA ARG A 505 0.69 -37.31 36.90
C ARG A 505 2.14 -37.45 37.36
N GLN A 506 2.89 -36.35 37.48
CA GLN A 506 4.29 -36.40 37.91
C GLN A 506 4.48 -36.61 39.40
N ASN A 507 3.54 -36.14 40.24
CA ASN A 507 3.76 -36.00 41.68
C ASN A 507 2.72 -36.69 42.58
N ASN A 508 1.76 -37.46 42.03
CA ASN A 508 0.72 -38.17 42.80
C ASN A 508 -0.01 -37.28 43.81
N LEU A 509 -0.26 -36.02 43.44
CA LEU A 509 -0.91 -35.03 44.31
C LEU A 509 -2.41 -35.32 44.45
N SER A 510 -2.95 -35.12 45.65
CA SER A 510 -4.38 -35.29 45.91
C SER A 510 -5.21 -34.18 45.22
N TRP A 511 -6.47 -34.47 44.88
CA TRP A 511 -7.36 -33.49 44.24
C TRP A 511 -7.48 -32.18 45.00
N TRP A 512 -7.43 -32.21 46.34
CA TRP A 512 -7.47 -31.02 47.19
C TRP A 512 -6.23 -30.14 47.06
N GLN A 513 -5.04 -30.72 46.85
CA GLN A 513 -3.81 -29.98 46.58
C GLN A 513 -3.81 -29.37 45.18
N LEU A 514 -4.41 -30.05 44.19
CA LEU A 514 -4.58 -29.52 42.83
C LEU A 514 -5.58 -28.36 42.78
N ILE A 515 -6.69 -28.44 43.52
CA ILE A 515 -7.65 -27.32 43.65
C ILE A 515 -6.98 -26.11 44.31
N SER A 516 -6.15 -26.34 45.33
CA SER A 516 -5.38 -25.27 45.98
C SER A 516 -4.36 -24.65 45.01
N LEU A 517 -3.68 -25.47 44.20
CA LEU A 517 -2.76 -25.00 43.17
C LEU A 517 -3.47 -24.18 42.09
N LEU A 518 -4.64 -24.65 41.62
CA LEU A 518 -5.49 -23.95 40.66
C LEU A 518 -5.92 -22.58 41.21
N LEU A 519 -6.40 -22.52 42.46
CA LEU A 519 -6.82 -21.27 43.10
C LEU A 519 -5.66 -20.27 43.20
N VAL A 520 -4.48 -20.73 43.61
CA VAL A 520 -3.28 -19.88 43.69
C VAL A 520 -2.82 -19.41 42.31
N LEU A 521 -2.89 -20.26 41.28
CA LEU A 521 -2.53 -19.90 39.90
C LEU A 521 -3.57 -19.00 39.21
N ALA A 522 -4.83 -19.03 39.65
CA ALA A 522 -5.89 -18.17 39.14
C ALA A 522 -5.80 -16.74 39.69
N VAL A 523 -5.23 -16.52 40.88
CA VAL A 523 -5.15 -15.20 41.53
C VAL A 523 -4.40 -14.15 40.69
N PRO A 524 -3.20 -14.40 40.14
CA PRO A 524 -2.50 -13.42 39.29
C PRO A 524 -3.28 -13.08 38.01
N VAL A 525 -3.99 -14.07 37.44
CA VAL A 525 -4.81 -13.88 36.23
C VAL A 525 -6.02 -13.01 36.56
N LEU A 526 -6.72 -13.30 37.66
CA LEU A 526 -7.86 -12.51 38.13
C LEU A 526 -7.45 -11.07 38.51
N LEU A 527 -6.28 -10.89 39.12
CA LEU A 527 -5.70 -9.57 39.40
C LEU A 527 -5.37 -8.81 38.11
N TYR A 528 -4.74 -9.47 37.13
CA TYR A 528 -4.42 -8.85 35.83
C TYR A 528 -5.65 -8.37 35.07
N PHE A 529 -6.74 -9.14 35.08
CA PHE A 529 -7.99 -8.81 34.39
C PHE A 529 -8.87 -7.77 35.12
N GLN A 530 -8.61 -7.46 36.40
CA GLN A 530 -9.35 -6.41 37.12
C GLN A 530 -8.85 -4.99 36.84
N PHE A 531 -7.60 -4.82 36.40
CA PHE A 531 -7.10 -3.51 35.99
C PHE A 531 -7.55 -3.21 34.56
N THR A 532 -8.72 -2.58 34.42
CA THR A 532 -9.24 -2.08 33.13
C THR A 532 -8.27 -1.17 32.41
N SER A 533 -7.41 -0.44 33.13
CA SER A 533 -6.31 0.35 32.55
C SER A 533 -5.20 -0.51 31.93
N LEU A 534 -4.90 -1.67 32.50
CA LEU A 534 -3.95 -2.65 31.95
C LEU A 534 -4.58 -3.42 30.79
N LEU A 535 -5.87 -3.75 30.88
CA LEU A 535 -6.61 -4.37 29.78
C LEU A 535 -6.76 -3.41 28.59
N ALA A 536 -7.07 -2.13 28.84
CA ALA A 536 -7.10 -1.09 27.82
C ALA A 536 -5.70 -0.79 27.27
N PHE A 537 -4.67 -0.73 28.12
CA PHE A 537 -3.26 -0.63 27.69
C PHE A 537 -2.85 -1.83 26.83
N VAL A 538 -3.30 -3.03 27.15
CA VAL A 538 -3.08 -4.24 26.34
C VAL A 538 -3.93 -4.19 25.08
N GLU A 539 -5.17 -3.73 25.10
CA GLU A 539 -6.01 -3.60 23.91
C GLU A 539 -5.44 -2.58 22.92
N GLN A 540 -4.97 -1.43 23.42
CA GLN A 540 -4.30 -0.39 22.63
C GLN A 540 -2.91 -0.84 22.16
N ASN A 541 -2.11 -1.47 23.02
CA ASN A 541 -0.72 -1.82 22.66
C ASN A 541 -0.57 -3.21 22.03
N TRP A 542 -1.43 -4.20 22.27
CA TRP A 542 -1.31 -5.55 21.70
C TRP A 542 -1.67 -5.59 20.22
N ILE A 543 -2.61 -4.73 19.80
CA ILE A 543 -2.97 -4.55 18.39
C ILE A 543 -1.83 -3.87 17.62
N HIS A 544 -1.00 -3.06 18.30
CA HIS A 544 0.08 -2.27 17.70
C HIS A 544 1.51 -2.78 18.03
N ALA A 545 1.67 -3.71 18.98
CA ALA A 545 2.97 -4.23 19.38
C ALA A 545 3.47 -5.24 18.35
N SER A 546 4.71 -5.03 17.88
CA SER A 546 5.36 -5.98 16.98
C SER A 546 5.55 -7.33 17.67
N LEU A 547 5.40 -8.42 16.90
CA LEU A 547 5.65 -9.80 17.35
C LEU A 547 7.04 -9.97 18.01
N ALA A 548 8.01 -9.12 17.63
CA ALA A 548 9.35 -9.04 18.21
C ALA A 548 9.36 -8.66 19.71
N LEU A 549 8.35 -7.95 20.19
CA LEU A 549 8.18 -7.56 21.60
C LEU A 549 7.32 -8.59 22.36
N LEU A 550 6.35 -9.19 21.68
CA LEU A 550 5.44 -10.20 22.23
C LEU A 550 6.13 -11.53 22.55
N ILE A 551 7.08 -11.98 21.72
CA ILE A 551 7.84 -13.22 21.93
C ILE A 551 8.66 -13.19 23.24
N PRO A 552 9.51 -12.17 23.51
CA PRO A 552 10.28 -12.11 24.76
C PRO A 552 9.40 -11.89 26.00
N VAL A 553 8.32 -11.11 25.91
CA VAL A 553 7.37 -10.92 27.03
C VAL A 553 6.62 -12.21 27.34
N SER A 554 6.20 -12.96 26.31
CA SER A 554 5.57 -14.28 26.48
C SER A 554 6.54 -15.30 27.08
N LEU A 555 7.80 -15.29 26.65
CA LEU A 555 8.87 -16.10 27.25
C LEU A 555 9.11 -15.72 28.72
N LEU A 556 9.16 -14.43 29.05
CA LEU A 556 9.29 -13.93 30.42
C LEU A 556 8.11 -14.38 31.29
N LEU A 557 6.87 -14.25 30.81
CA LEU A 557 5.67 -14.72 31.50
C LEU A 557 5.68 -16.22 31.72
N VAL A 558 6.12 -17.02 30.74
CA VAL A 558 6.29 -18.47 30.89
C VAL A 558 7.35 -18.81 31.94
N VAL A 559 8.45 -18.06 32.00
CA VAL A 559 9.51 -18.23 33.03
C VAL A 559 8.98 -17.85 34.40
N ILE A 560 8.33 -16.70 34.56
CA ILE A 560 7.72 -16.25 35.83
C ILE A 560 6.65 -17.26 36.29
N TYR A 561 5.80 -17.73 35.39
CA TYR A 561 4.79 -18.76 35.66
C TYR A 561 5.45 -20.08 36.08
N GLY A 562 6.50 -20.51 35.39
CA GLY A 562 7.28 -21.70 35.75
C GLY A 562 7.90 -21.60 37.15
N VAL A 563 8.43 -20.42 37.51
CA VAL A 563 9.00 -20.14 38.83
C VAL A 563 7.92 -20.11 39.92
N ALA A 564 6.76 -19.49 39.66
CA ALA A 564 5.64 -19.49 40.59
C ALA A 564 5.10 -20.91 40.86
N VAL A 565 4.90 -21.71 39.81
CA VAL A 565 4.51 -23.13 39.92
C VAL A 565 5.54 -23.91 40.73
N PHE A 566 6.85 -23.68 40.50
CA PHE A 566 7.93 -24.32 41.24
C PHE A 566 7.92 -23.96 42.74
N ILE A 567 7.74 -22.69 43.08
CA ILE A 567 7.66 -22.20 44.47
C ILE A 567 6.44 -22.81 45.19
N VAL A 568 5.27 -22.84 44.53
CA VAL A 568 4.04 -23.40 45.11
C VAL A 568 4.16 -24.92 45.29
N ILE A 569 4.75 -25.65 44.33
CA ILE A 569 5.02 -27.10 44.48
C ILE A 569 5.97 -27.35 45.66
N ARG A 570 7.00 -26.52 45.84
CA ARG A 570 7.93 -26.62 46.98
C ARG A 570 7.23 -26.33 48.31
N PHE A 571 6.34 -25.33 48.35
CA PHE A 571 5.52 -25.00 49.52
C PHE A 571 4.51 -26.12 49.87
N LEU A 572 3.89 -26.74 48.87
CA LEU A 572 3.01 -27.90 49.07
C LEU A 572 3.76 -29.13 49.60
N ARG A 573 5.03 -29.31 49.22
CA ARG A 573 5.90 -30.42 49.66
C ARG A 573 6.51 -30.27 51.07
N SER A 574 6.48 -29.09 51.71
CA SER A 574 7.03 -28.93 53.06
C SER A 574 6.30 -29.83 54.07
N SER A 575 7.03 -30.66 54.82
CA SER A 575 6.46 -31.69 55.73
C SER A 575 5.92 -31.12 57.04
N GLU A 576 6.18 -29.85 57.35
CA GLU A 576 5.97 -29.29 58.69
C GLU A 576 4.55 -28.77 58.98
N GLN A 577 3.63 -28.79 58.00
CA GLN A 577 2.28 -28.24 58.21
C GLN A 577 1.17 -29.14 57.63
N SER A 578 0.11 -29.36 58.43
CA SER A 578 -1.01 -30.20 58.05
C SER A 578 -1.76 -29.66 56.82
N ALA A 579 -2.25 -30.56 55.96
CA ALA A 579 -2.94 -30.20 54.71
C ALA A 579 -4.11 -29.22 54.90
N ARG A 580 -4.77 -29.26 56.07
CA ARG A 580 -5.82 -28.31 56.47
C ARG A 580 -5.30 -26.87 56.61
N ARG A 581 -4.12 -26.67 57.23
CA ARG A 581 -3.53 -25.32 57.41
C ARG A 581 -3.07 -24.70 56.10
N LYS A 582 -2.58 -25.52 55.17
CA LYS A 582 -2.19 -25.06 53.81
C LYS A 582 -3.41 -24.64 52.98
N LEU A 583 -4.52 -25.38 53.10
CA LEU A 583 -5.81 -25.05 52.46
C LEU A 583 -6.44 -23.80 53.06
N THR A 584 -6.39 -23.63 54.39
CA THR A 584 -6.85 -22.38 55.01
C THR A 584 -5.94 -21.21 54.66
N ALA A 585 -4.62 -21.37 54.57
CA ALA A 585 -3.74 -20.29 54.14
C ALA A 585 -4.00 -19.87 52.68
N CYS A 586 -4.15 -20.82 51.75
CA CYS A 586 -4.50 -20.51 50.36
C CYS A 586 -5.91 -19.92 50.23
N GLY A 587 -6.87 -20.46 50.97
CA GLY A 587 -8.24 -19.94 51.03
C GLY A 587 -8.32 -18.56 51.66
N LEU A 588 -7.49 -18.26 52.67
CA LEU A 588 -7.45 -16.96 53.36
C LEU A 588 -6.69 -15.92 52.53
N VAL A 589 -5.65 -16.30 51.78
CA VAL A 589 -5.06 -15.45 50.75
C VAL A 589 -6.09 -15.13 49.66
N PHE A 590 -6.83 -16.13 49.15
CA PHE A 590 -7.89 -15.93 48.16
C PHE A 590 -9.02 -15.04 48.68
N LEU A 591 -9.44 -15.24 49.94
CA LEU A 591 -10.53 -14.50 50.58
C LEU A 591 -10.11 -13.09 50.99
N VAL A 592 -8.86 -12.87 51.41
CA VAL A 592 -8.26 -11.54 51.62
C VAL A 592 -8.11 -10.81 50.29
N THR A 593 -7.70 -11.48 49.21
CA THR A 593 -7.65 -10.89 47.86
C THR A 593 -9.04 -10.52 47.33
N LEU A 594 -10.08 -11.24 47.75
CA LEU A 594 -11.49 -10.92 47.47
C LEU A 594 -12.04 -9.77 48.34
N LEU A 595 -11.56 -9.63 49.59
CA LEU A 595 -12.02 -8.63 50.57
C LEU A 595 -11.27 -7.30 50.51
N THR A 596 -10.01 -7.26 50.05
CA THR A 596 -9.23 -6.01 49.91
C THR A 596 -9.54 -5.24 48.63
N VAL A 597 -10.60 -5.60 47.90
CA VAL A 597 -11.01 -4.97 46.64
C VAL A 597 -12.25 -4.12 46.88
N PRO A 598 -12.11 -2.81 47.18
CA PRO A 598 -13.22 -1.89 47.06
C PRO A 598 -13.42 -1.49 45.59
N THR A 599 -14.67 -1.20 45.26
CA THR A 599 -15.10 -0.25 44.22
C THR A 599 -14.92 -0.64 42.74
N GLY A 600 -15.68 -1.64 42.31
CA GLY A 600 -16.18 -1.75 40.92
C GLY A 600 -17.46 -0.92 40.65
N ALA A 601 -17.83 -0.01 41.56
CA ALA A 601 -19.07 0.78 41.49
C ALA A 601 -18.85 2.25 41.04
N GLU A 602 -17.61 2.71 40.85
CA GLU A 602 -17.36 4.09 40.39
C GLU A 602 -17.16 4.22 38.87
N VAL A 603 -16.89 3.12 38.16
CA VAL A 603 -16.71 3.14 36.69
C VAL A 603 -18.05 3.28 35.93
N LEU A 604 -19.18 3.03 36.60
CA LEU A 604 -20.53 3.26 36.04
C LEU A 604 -21.02 4.71 36.18
N ARG A 605 -20.28 5.58 36.89
CA ARG A 605 -20.57 7.03 36.97
C ARG A 605 -19.79 7.88 35.96
N ALA A 606 -18.79 7.32 35.28
CA ALA A 606 -17.98 8.05 34.29
C ALA A 606 -18.49 7.93 32.83
N THR A 607 -19.48 7.08 32.57
CA THR A 607 -20.01 6.83 31.21
C THR A 607 -21.32 7.56 30.90
N LEU A 608 -21.73 8.50 31.76
CA LEU A 608 -22.90 9.37 31.54
C LEU A 608 -22.45 10.82 31.57
N ASN A 609 -21.64 11.24 30.60
CA ASN A 609 -21.45 12.65 30.29
C ASN A 609 -22.20 12.98 28.97
N PRO A 610 -23.35 13.69 29.04
CA PRO A 610 -24.17 14.03 27.87
C PRO A 610 -23.56 15.08 26.93
N THR A 611 -22.34 15.54 27.20
CA THR A 611 -21.71 16.68 26.50
C THR A 611 -21.04 16.32 25.17
N GLU A 612 -20.84 15.04 24.85
CA GLU A 612 -20.32 14.64 23.52
C GLU A 612 -21.43 14.36 22.48
N LEU A 613 -22.70 14.33 22.89
CA LEU A 613 -23.86 14.19 21.99
C LEU A 613 -24.27 15.52 21.31
N GLN A 614 -23.65 16.65 21.67
CA GLN A 614 -23.89 17.97 21.06
C GLN A 614 -22.89 18.37 19.96
N THR A 615 -21.94 17.50 19.59
CA THR A 615 -21.12 17.72 18.38
C THR A 615 -21.74 17.09 17.12
N TRP A 616 -22.87 16.38 17.27
CA TRP A 616 -23.60 15.70 16.19
C TRP A 616 -24.45 16.64 15.32
N PHE A 617 -24.65 17.90 15.69
CA PHE A 617 -25.41 18.87 14.88
C PHE A 617 -24.81 20.28 15.00
N GLY A 618 -23.89 20.61 14.11
CA GLY A 618 -23.28 21.94 14.06
C GLY A 618 -22.63 22.29 12.73
N ARG A 619 -23.47 22.64 11.74
CA ARG A 619 -23.17 23.48 10.54
C ARG A 619 -22.12 22.95 9.56
N GLU A 620 -22.16 23.24 8.25
CA GLU A 620 -23.04 24.04 7.39
C GLU A 620 -22.84 23.51 5.96
N ILE A 621 -23.88 23.60 5.14
CA ILE A 621 -23.81 23.37 3.70
C ILE A 621 -23.02 24.55 3.10
N SER A 622 -21.95 24.28 2.34
CA SER A 622 -21.42 25.31 1.45
C SER A 622 -21.00 24.77 0.08
N VAL A 623 -21.25 25.63 -0.89
CA VAL A 623 -21.21 25.46 -2.34
C VAL A 623 -19.76 25.49 -2.81
N ALA A 624 -19.17 24.34 -3.16
CA ALA A 624 -17.75 24.28 -3.53
C ALA A 624 -17.42 23.38 -4.74
N ASP A 625 -18.31 23.23 -5.71
CA ASP A 625 -18.04 22.50 -6.97
C ASP A 625 -17.20 23.30 -7.99
N ALA A 626 -16.24 24.11 -7.53
CA ALA A 626 -15.40 24.94 -8.41
C ALA A 626 -13.90 24.62 -8.35
N ASP A 627 -13.48 23.61 -7.57
CA ASP A 627 -12.07 23.29 -7.40
C ASP A 627 -11.68 22.01 -8.14
N LEU A 628 -10.83 22.13 -9.17
CA LEU A 628 -10.29 21.00 -9.93
C LEU A 628 -9.49 20.03 -9.02
N SER A 629 -8.97 20.53 -7.89
CA SER A 629 -8.42 19.73 -6.79
C SER A 629 -9.49 18.87 -6.12
N GLN A 630 -10.72 19.38 -5.94
CA GLN A 630 -11.86 18.59 -5.49
C GLN A 630 -12.44 17.71 -6.57
N ALA A 631 -12.30 18.01 -7.87
CA ALA A 631 -12.64 17.08 -8.96
C ALA A 631 -11.65 15.91 -9.07
N LEU A 632 -10.36 16.17 -8.82
CA LEU A 632 -9.36 15.13 -8.60
C LEU A 632 -9.62 14.38 -7.29
N ALA A 633 -10.00 15.07 -6.21
CA ALA A 633 -10.46 14.44 -4.97
C ALA A 633 -11.79 13.70 -5.16
N ALA A 634 -12.64 14.09 -6.12
CA ALA A 634 -13.90 13.48 -6.53
C ALA A 634 -13.63 12.24 -7.38
N TRP A 635 -12.58 12.24 -8.21
CA TRP A 635 -12.09 11.07 -8.94
C TRP A 635 -11.39 10.08 -8.00
N ILE A 636 -10.66 10.59 -7.00
CA ILE A 636 -10.18 9.82 -5.84
C ILE A 636 -11.36 9.37 -4.94
N LYS A 637 -12.45 10.14 -4.83
CA LYS A 637 -13.70 9.76 -4.14
C LYS A 637 -14.55 8.78 -4.95
N GLN A 638 -14.46 8.78 -6.27
CA GLN A 638 -15.12 7.82 -7.14
C GLN A 638 -14.39 6.46 -7.08
N SER A 639 -13.10 6.49 -6.72
CA SER A 639 -12.36 5.32 -6.21
C SER A 639 -12.57 5.03 -4.71
N GLN A 640 -13.26 5.91 -3.95
CA GLN A 640 -13.89 5.58 -2.66
C GLN A 640 -15.27 4.92 -2.85
N LYS A 641 -15.45 4.05 -3.86
CA LYS A 641 -16.31 2.88 -3.61
C LYS A 641 -15.69 2.22 -2.39
N GLN A 642 -16.37 2.27 -1.23
CA GLN A 642 -15.89 1.65 0.00
C GLN A 642 -15.36 0.28 -0.35
N LEU A 643 -14.02 0.13 -0.33
CA LEU A 643 -13.41 -1.15 -0.63
C LEU A 643 -13.96 -2.10 0.41
N PRO A 644 -14.61 -3.20 0.00
CA PRO A 644 -15.26 -4.06 0.95
C PRO A 644 -14.21 -4.57 1.94
N THR A 645 -14.54 -4.53 3.23
CA THR A 645 -13.59 -4.70 4.35
C THR A 645 -12.80 -6.01 4.27
N TRP A 646 -13.34 -7.04 3.62
CA TRP A 646 -12.66 -8.31 3.41
C TRP A 646 -11.37 -8.22 2.59
N ILE A 647 -11.22 -7.20 1.72
CA ILE A 647 -9.99 -6.99 0.92
C ILE A 647 -8.79 -6.71 1.85
N TRP A 648 -9.04 -6.15 3.04
CA TRP A 648 -7.98 -5.80 4.00
C TRP A 648 -7.55 -6.98 4.88
N ILE A 649 -8.25 -8.13 4.87
CA ILE A 649 -7.92 -9.29 5.71
C ILE A 649 -6.47 -9.74 5.45
N TYR A 650 -6.12 -9.90 4.17
CA TYR A 650 -4.79 -10.37 3.80
C TYR A 650 -3.69 -9.33 4.06
N PRO A 651 -3.84 -8.04 3.65
CA PRO A 651 -2.92 -6.96 4.05
C PRO A 651 -2.71 -6.84 5.57
N GLN A 652 -3.75 -6.99 6.38
CA GLN A 652 -3.65 -6.96 7.84
C GLN A 652 -2.89 -8.17 8.40
N TRP A 653 -3.26 -9.37 7.93
CA TRP A 653 -2.61 -10.62 8.34
C TRP A 653 -1.10 -10.59 8.04
N THR A 654 -0.76 -10.12 6.85
CA THR A 654 0.62 -10.01 6.35
C THR A 654 1.42 -8.90 7.05
N ALA A 655 0.83 -7.72 7.27
CA ALA A 655 1.49 -6.60 7.94
C ALA A 655 1.84 -6.89 9.41
N ARG A 656 1.13 -7.85 10.02
CA ARG A 656 1.32 -8.28 11.41
C ARG A 656 2.04 -9.61 11.53
N HIS A 657 2.74 -10.06 10.48
CA HIS A 657 3.49 -11.32 10.46
C HIS A 657 2.65 -12.55 10.85
N GLY A 658 1.37 -12.55 10.49
CA GLY A 658 0.45 -13.62 10.84
C GLY A 658 0.87 -14.99 10.30
N GLU A 659 1.64 -15.06 9.22
CA GLU A 659 2.19 -16.34 8.73
C GLU A 659 3.17 -16.96 9.73
N GLY A 660 4.00 -16.14 10.39
CA GLY A 660 4.90 -16.57 11.45
C GLY A 660 4.12 -17.06 12.68
N PHE A 661 3.07 -16.33 13.06
CA PHE A 661 2.17 -16.74 14.14
C PHE A 661 1.44 -18.05 13.81
N ALA A 662 0.99 -18.24 12.57
CA ALA A 662 0.36 -19.47 12.10
C ALA A 662 1.30 -20.68 12.21
N VAL A 663 2.58 -20.52 11.83
CA VAL A 663 3.61 -21.57 11.98
C VAL A 663 3.77 -21.95 13.46
N LEU A 664 3.94 -20.95 14.34
CA LEU A 664 4.12 -21.18 15.77
C LEU A 664 2.89 -21.87 16.39
N LEU A 665 1.70 -21.41 16.05
CA LEU A 665 0.44 -21.95 16.57
C LEU A 665 0.23 -23.39 16.11
N SER A 666 0.46 -23.68 14.83
CA SER A 666 0.33 -25.04 14.26
C SER A 666 1.26 -26.03 14.95
N LEU A 667 2.51 -25.63 15.16
CA LEU A 667 3.51 -26.44 15.86
C LEU A 667 3.19 -26.60 17.35
N SER A 668 2.65 -25.56 17.98
CA SER A 668 2.21 -25.61 19.39
C SER A 668 1.05 -26.57 19.60
N ILE A 669 0.04 -26.56 18.71
CA ILE A 669 -1.08 -27.50 18.73
C ILE A 669 -0.56 -28.94 18.60
N LEU A 670 0.37 -29.19 17.68
CA LEU A 670 0.99 -30.51 17.51
C LEU A 670 1.79 -30.95 18.72
N LEU A 671 2.55 -30.04 19.34
CA LEU A 671 3.32 -30.32 20.54
C LEU A 671 2.40 -30.68 21.70
N ILE A 672 1.40 -29.84 22.00
CA ILE A 672 0.41 -30.06 23.07
C ILE A 672 -0.29 -31.40 22.87
N TRP A 673 -0.73 -31.69 21.65
CA TRP A 673 -1.38 -32.96 21.33
C TRP A 673 -0.45 -34.16 21.58
N SER A 674 0.82 -34.07 21.17
CA SER A 674 1.80 -35.14 21.38
C SER A 674 2.08 -35.38 22.87
N LEU A 675 2.21 -34.30 23.65
CA LEU A 675 2.39 -34.33 25.09
C LEU A 675 1.16 -34.95 25.77
N LEU A 676 -0.06 -34.61 25.34
CA LEU A 676 -1.34 -35.17 25.80
C LEU A 676 -1.57 -36.64 25.40
N ARG A 677 -0.85 -37.14 24.41
CA ARG A 677 -0.88 -38.57 24.07
C ARG A 677 0.14 -39.38 24.86
N TRP A 678 1.37 -38.88 25.04
CA TRP A 678 2.36 -39.53 25.92
C TRP A 678 1.90 -39.57 27.37
N SER A 679 1.16 -38.53 27.73
CA SER A 679 0.25 -38.41 28.85
C SER A 679 -0.69 -39.63 29.11
N ARG A 680 -1.16 -40.30 28.05
CA ARG A 680 -2.16 -41.37 28.13
C ARG A 680 -1.59 -42.76 27.85
N SER A 681 -0.36 -42.88 27.35
CA SER A 681 0.31 -44.18 27.25
C SER A 681 0.61 -44.70 28.66
N PRO A 682 0.13 -45.91 29.03
CA PRO A 682 0.54 -46.56 30.26
C PRO A 682 2.06 -46.69 30.26
N ASN A 683 2.70 -46.38 31.38
CA ASN A 683 4.03 -46.92 31.65
C ASN A 683 3.83 -48.43 31.73
N ASP A 684 4.26 -49.19 30.73
CA ASP A 684 4.62 -50.60 30.95
C ASP A 684 5.89 -50.59 31.80
N GLN A 685 5.73 -50.26 33.08
CA GLN A 685 6.69 -50.61 34.09
C GLN A 685 6.47 -52.10 34.36
N GLN A 686 7.29 -52.94 33.74
CA GLN A 686 7.57 -54.25 34.31
C GLN A 686 8.08 -54.01 35.74
N PRO A 687 7.44 -54.59 36.77
CA PRO A 687 7.88 -54.43 38.14
C PRO A 687 9.20 -55.20 38.31
N GLY A 688 10.34 -54.49 38.33
CA GLY A 688 11.63 -55.11 38.63
C GLY A 688 12.90 -54.38 38.17
N SER A 689 12.84 -53.40 37.26
CA SER A 689 14.05 -52.65 36.88
C SER A 689 14.18 -51.36 37.69
N ALA A 690 15.03 -51.40 38.69
CA ALA A 690 15.55 -50.22 39.37
C ALA A 690 16.61 -49.57 38.48
N ASP A 691 16.17 -48.81 37.48
CA ASP A 691 17.04 -47.84 36.81
C ASP A 691 16.31 -46.49 36.71
N ASP A 692 16.77 -45.60 37.57
CA ASP A 692 16.31 -44.25 37.76
C ASP A 692 16.92 -43.39 36.63
N SER A 693 16.13 -42.95 35.65
CA SER A 693 16.34 -41.78 34.74
C SER A 693 15.79 -41.92 33.29
N SER A 694 14.66 -42.57 33.04
CA SER A 694 14.04 -42.60 31.70
C SER A 694 13.21 -41.35 31.34
N ARG A 695 13.60 -40.15 31.80
CA ARG A 695 12.92 -38.86 31.49
C ARG A 695 13.38 -38.09 30.22
N PRO A 696 14.57 -38.30 29.59
CA PRO A 696 14.96 -37.52 28.41
C PRO A 696 14.38 -38.01 27.05
N SER A 697 13.63 -39.11 27.01
CA SER A 697 13.10 -39.69 25.75
C SER A 697 11.95 -38.87 25.13
N ASN A 698 11.12 -38.23 25.95
CA ASN A 698 9.90 -37.53 25.52
C ASN A 698 10.19 -36.20 24.82
N TRP A 699 11.13 -35.40 25.33
CA TRP A 699 11.54 -34.14 24.70
C TRP A 699 12.14 -34.39 23.30
N ARG A 700 13.02 -35.41 23.19
CA ARG A 700 13.64 -35.81 21.91
C ARG A 700 12.62 -36.33 20.90
N ALA A 701 11.53 -36.95 21.34
CA ALA A 701 10.43 -37.36 20.47
C ALA A 701 9.60 -36.15 19.98
N GLY A 702 9.45 -35.11 20.81
CA GLY A 702 8.74 -33.87 20.48
C GLY A 702 9.48 -33.06 19.43
N VAL A 703 10.78 -32.84 19.64
CA VAL A 703 11.64 -32.14 18.65
C VAL A 703 11.63 -32.87 17.30
N ARG A 704 11.64 -34.22 17.29
CA ARG A 704 11.54 -35.00 16.04
C ARG A 704 10.19 -34.85 15.34
N LEU A 705 9.11 -34.77 16.08
CA LEU A 705 7.77 -34.53 15.52
C LEU A 705 7.70 -33.14 14.89
N LEU A 706 8.13 -32.11 15.63
CA LEU A 706 8.14 -30.72 15.15
C LEU A 706 9.01 -30.56 13.90
N ARG A 707 10.23 -31.12 13.92
CA ARG A 707 11.14 -31.10 12.77
C ARG A 707 10.52 -31.76 11.53
N ARG A 708 9.91 -32.94 11.70
CA ARG A 708 9.27 -33.65 10.57
C ARG A 708 8.08 -32.87 10.04
N SER A 709 7.23 -32.31 10.91
CA SER A 709 6.09 -31.52 10.48
C SER A 709 6.52 -30.23 9.79
N SER A 710 7.55 -29.53 10.29
CA SER A 710 8.02 -28.29 9.70
C SER A 710 8.65 -28.55 8.34
N LEU A 711 9.43 -29.64 8.19
CA LEU A 711 9.99 -30.05 6.91
C LEU A 711 8.92 -30.43 5.89
N ILE A 712 7.88 -31.18 6.30
CA ILE A 712 6.78 -31.53 5.40
C ILE A 712 6.02 -30.27 4.97
N ALA A 713 5.70 -29.37 5.90
CA ALA A 713 5.05 -28.11 5.59
C ALA A 713 5.90 -27.25 4.64
N LEU A 714 7.20 -27.12 4.92
CA LEU A 714 8.15 -26.40 4.07
C LEU A 714 8.15 -26.98 2.65
N LEU A 715 8.16 -28.30 2.53
CA LEU A 715 8.19 -28.98 1.24
C LEU A 715 6.88 -28.76 0.46
N VAL A 716 5.73 -28.92 1.10
CA VAL A 716 4.41 -28.65 0.48
C VAL A 716 4.32 -27.21 -0.01
N VAL A 717 4.68 -26.25 0.83
CA VAL A 717 4.64 -24.82 0.46
C VAL A 717 5.65 -24.52 -0.67
N THR A 718 6.83 -25.13 -0.63
CA THR A 718 7.83 -24.99 -1.71
C THR A 718 7.33 -25.57 -3.03
N MET A 719 6.61 -26.71 -3.01
CA MET A 719 5.98 -27.25 -4.22
C MET A 719 4.91 -26.32 -4.78
N VAL A 720 4.03 -25.76 -3.93
CA VAL A 720 3.01 -24.80 -4.35
C VAL A 720 3.67 -23.58 -4.98
N TYR A 721 4.70 -23.04 -4.33
CA TYR A 721 5.48 -21.92 -4.83
C TYR A 721 6.10 -22.22 -6.20
N LEU A 722 6.84 -23.33 -6.35
CA LEU A 722 7.50 -23.72 -7.61
C LEU A 722 6.50 -24.04 -8.73
N ALA A 723 5.29 -24.52 -8.39
CA ALA A 723 4.24 -24.79 -9.37
C ALA A 723 3.56 -23.52 -9.90
N ALA A 724 3.34 -22.53 -9.02
CA ALA A 724 2.62 -21.30 -9.34
C ALA A 724 3.52 -20.21 -9.96
N LEU A 725 4.76 -20.08 -9.47
CA LEU A 725 5.68 -19.02 -9.85
C LEU A 725 5.94 -18.87 -11.37
N PRO A 726 6.10 -19.94 -12.16
CA PRO A 726 6.29 -19.81 -13.61
C PRO A 726 5.12 -19.13 -14.32
N SER A 727 3.89 -19.29 -13.80
CA SER A 727 2.69 -18.65 -14.35
C SER A 727 2.67 -17.16 -14.00
N LEU A 728 3.05 -16.80 -12.77
CA LEU A 728 3.19 -15.40 -12.35
C LEU A 728 4.23 -14.67 -13.20
N ILE A 729 5.43 -15.23 -13.35
CA ILE A 729 6.50 -14.60 -14.15
C ILE A 729 6.05 -14.39 -15.60
N LYS A 730 5.28 -15.32 -16.18
CA LYS A 730 4.71 -15.13 -17.53
C LYS A 730 3.65 -14.02 -17.57
N ALA A 731 2.79 -13.94 -16.56
CA ALA A 731 1.77 -12.90 -16.45
C ALA A 731 2.41 -11.51 -16.26
N GLU A 732 3.36 -11.39 -15.33
CA GLU A 732 4.14 -10.17 -15.09
C GLU A 732 4.91 -9.72 -16.34
N ASN A 733 5.57 -10.63 -17.06
CA ASN A 733 6.27 -10.24 -18.28
C ASN A 733 5.32 -9.71 -19.37
N ARG A 734 4.09 -10.22 -19.45
CA ARG A 734 3.06 -9.69 -20.36
C ARG A 734 2.57 -8.32 -19.88
N ASP A 735 2.33 -8.17 -18.58
CA ASP A 735 1.92 -6.90 -17.98
C ASP A 735 2.98 -5.82 -18.17
N HIS A 736 4.24 -6.11 -17.82
CA HIS A 736 5.38 -5.24 -18.05
C HIS A 736 5.52 -4.84 -19.52
N ARG A 737 5.30 -5.76 -20.46
CA ARG A 737 5.33 -5.44 -21.89
C ARG A 737 4.20 -4.47 -22.28
N LYS A 738 2.97 -4.71 -21.81
CA LYS A 738 1.83 -3.82 -22.08
C LYS A 738 2.06 -2.42 -21.51
N ARG A 739 2.50 -2.34 -20.25
CA ARG A 739 2.79 -1.07 -19.56
C ARG A 739 3.94 -0.32 -20.22
N TYR A 740 5.01 -1.03 -20.55
CA TYR A 740 6.13 -0.46 -21.30
C TYR A 740 5.68 0.07 -22.68
N GLN A 741 4.84 -0.67 -23.41
CA GLN A 741 4.28 -0.22 -24.68
C GLN A 741 3.46 1.08 -24.52
N ALA A 742 2.61 1.15 -23.50
CA ALA A 742 1.83 2.36 -23.21
C ALA A 742 2.69 3.58 -22.85
N LEU A 743 3.82 3.36 -22.18
CA LEU A 743 4.78 4.43 -21.88
C LEU A 743 5.62 4.85 -23.10
N SER A 744 5.87 3.92 -24.02
CA SER A 744 6.59 4.22 -25.27
C SER A 744 5.71 4.89 -26.33
N ASP A 745 4.40 4.68 -26.27
CA ASP A 745 3.39 5.28 -27.15
C ASP A 745 2.22 5.85 -26.32
N PRO A 746 2.34 7.10 -25.85
CA PRO A 746 1.31 7.72 -25.01
C PRO A 746 0.01 8.02 -25.75
N PHE A 747 0.00 7.97 -27.10
CA PHE A 747 -1.19 8.22 -27.89
C PHE A 747 -2.05 6.99 -28.11
N ALA A 748 -1.49 5.77 -28.00
CA ALA A 748 -2.25 4.54 -28.21
C ALA A 748 -3.54 4.44 -27.37
N PRO A 749 -3.55 4.78 -26.06
CA PRO A 749 -4.80 4.80 -25.28
C PRO A 749 -5.80 5.84 -25.78
N LEU A 750 -5.32 7.01 -26.21
CA LEU A 750 -6.17 8.10 -26.68
C LEU A 750 -6.80 7.79 -28.04
N GLN A 751 -6.07 7.11 -28.92
CA GLN A 751 -6.59 6.62 -30.20
C GLN A 751 -7.74 5.61 -30.02
N GLN A 752 -7.67 4.75 -28.99
CA GLN A 752 -8.75 3.83 -28.65
C GLN A 752 -10.00 4.56 -28.16
N VAL A 753 -9.82 5.61 -27.33
CA VAL A 753 -10.94 6.48 -26.91
C VAL A 753 -11.59 7.18 -28.11
N ASP A 754 -10.79 7.65 -29.07
CA ASP A 754 -11.32 8.27 -30.29
C ASP A 754 -12.09 7.27 -31.19
N GLN A 755 -11.64 6.02 -31.28
CA GLN A 755 -12.39 4.95 -31.96
C GLN A 755 -13.75 4.73 -31.31
N ILE A 756 -13.79 4.55 -29.98
CA ILE A 756 -15.05 4.36 -29.22
C ILE A 756 -15.96 5.59 -29.36
N LYS A 757 -15.39 6.80 -29.36
CA LYS A 757 -16.12 8.04 -29.59
C LYS A 757 -16.74 8.11 -30.99
N ALA A 758 -16.03 7.64 -32.02
CA ALA A 758 -16.57 7.54 -33.37
C ALA A 758 -17.71 6.51 -33.46
N GLU A 759 -17.60 5.38 -32.76
CA GLU A 759 -18.68 4.39 -32.64
C GLU A 759 -19.93 4.99 -31.98
N ILE A 760 -19.80 5.62 -30.80
CA ILE A 760 -20.92 6.27 -30.10
C ILE A 760 -21.59 7.34 -30.97
N LYS A 761 -20.81 8.05 -31.80
CA LYS A 761 -21.34 9.07 -32.71
C LYS A 761 -22.12 8.46 -33.87
N ASN A 762 -21.75 7.27 -34.34
CA ASN A 762 -22.47 6.58 -35.42
C ASN A 762 -23.75 5.90 -34.91
N ASP A 763 -23.81 5.55 -33.63
CA ASP A 763 -24.97 4.92 -32.98
C ASP A 763 -26.09 5.93 -32.61
N ARG A 764 -25.81 7.24 -32.66
CA ARG A 764 -26.75 8.33 -32.34
C ARG A 764 -27.12 9.11 -33.60
#